data_AF-A0A947SCZ9-F1
#
_entry.id   AF-A0A947SCZ9-F1
#
_cell.length_a   1.000
_cell.length_b   1.000
_cell.length_c   1.000
_cell.angle_alpha   90.00
_cell.angle_beta   90.00
_cell.angle_gamma   90.00
#
_symmetry.space_group_name_H-M   'P 1'
#
loop_
_entity.id
_entity.type
_entity.pdbx_description
1 polymer ?
#
loop_
_entity_poly.entity_id
_entity_poly.type
_entity_poly.pdbx_seq_one_letter_code
_entity_poly.pdbx_strand_id
1 'polypeptide(L)'
;IASLDNQAKQKLLVDGQVKVAYASEANLDEAAKFGAKAKEAAVAWNKNLVTKAKQTPEGTRFEDSRAPELDLKKIIEESKKTVGGTYGVGYYDTSEYMLGNISIAVVLPESNGSIDPSTENWDSAREQLVQSEVLNALDWWVARSQEHTNQNISFTTHFYNGRTDARAQTGYEPISNPGLSAYNTWIPEIMANFGHTSETGDVYKGFFRNYDFVNEMRNNDGTDWGVVMYIADSNNDADGRYSDGRVAFSYIGGPFLQMTYDNYGYGIGMMDTVAAHELGHSFYAMDQYYSAGTDCRVKSGYSFVENQNSEYKIGGGNCATDEVSLMRSEATTNLDPSARGQIGWLDSNTNTIPDILENNPTVALDASESILETTSPSFTGSATVGIENNLNLYEHSYESSGYSTLHKLFGFDINNSSTDQIESIQVRVDGGVWSMSSDFTTDYVSGSSTFVANTSGLSVGEHTVEVRAVSKQGDTVGVGSRTFTVGHAPEAVSSLSATRVSEGAEVSWSNPEQYFSHVRVLRKTDGAPSHMSDGEVVYEGSATSFIDTSVENKQKYYYTVFPVSGLGVVGTGNVVEIMPVYNYIVTGSGKDRSPYVRLFDYHGQQKGSFLAYADSMKHGLEVATGDLDGDGIDEIITGAGEGAGPQVRVFDSAGKVKMTNGFFAFNDKFRGGIHVASGDLDGDGKEEIIVGAGPGGGPHVRIFDGEGNEKFTRKFFPYTKNFRGGVHVASGDLDGDGMAEVITSPGEGGGPHVRIFDRNAKAKHSPNGFFAYAPAFRGGVTVASADLNADGKAEIITGTTDSGGSHVRTFRRDGKATFTPGFFAYGSKVRNGVNVAAHDLNNDNKAEIITGAGSGGGPQVRMFTRYGKETLNPGFFSENVDSRSGVKVAAGSF
;
A
#
# COMPACT_ATOMS: atom_id res chain seq x y z
N ILE A 1 1.86 35.55 16.71
CA ILE A 1 2.98 36.52 16.90
C ILE A 1 3.34 36.67 18.38
N ALA A 2 2.42 36.39 19.32
CA ALA A 2 2.82 35.70 20.56
C ALA A 2 3.00 34.19 20.24
N SER A 3 3.88 33.51 21.00
CA SER A 3 4.34 32.11 20.90
C SER A 3 5.41 31.79 19.84
N LEU A 4 6.62 32.32 20.00
CA LEU A 4 7.79 31.45 19.87
C LEU A 4 8.13 31.02 21.30
N ASP A 5 7.74 29.81 21.67
CA ASP A 5 8.19 29.23 22.94
C ASP A 5 9.70 28.92 22.88
N ASN A 6 10.34 28.72 24.03
CA ASN A 6 11.78 28.46 24.13
C ASN A 6 12.25 27.24 23.29
N GLN A 7 11.42 26.23 23.04
CA GLN A 7 11.69 25.11 22.12
C GLN A 7 11.83 25.56 20.67
N ALA A 8 10.98 26.46 20.18
CA ALA A 8 11.08 26.97 18.81
C ALA A 8 12.35 27.82 18.62
N LYS A 9 12.74 28.58 19.66
CA LYS A 9 14.02 29.31 19.71
C LYS A 9 15.22 28.36 19.72
N GLN A 10 15.17 27.28 20.48
CA GLN A 10 16.20 26.22 20.50
C GLN A 10 16.32 25.55 19.13
N LYS A 11 15.21 25.17 18.48
CA LYS A 11 15.21 24.59 17.12
C LYS A 11 15.81 25.52 16.07
N LEU A 12 15.53 26.83 16.15
CA LEU A 12 16.10 27.81 15.22
C LEU A 12 17.61 27.98 15.40
N LEU A 13 18.13 27.87 16.62
CA LEU A 13 19.56 27.99 16.93
C LEU A 13 20.39 26.73 16.64
N VAL A 14 19.73 25.58 16.39
CA VAL A 14 20.38 24.33 15.95
C VAL A 14 20.80 24.40 14.47
N ASP A 15 20.12 25.22 13.66
CA ASP A 15 20.59 25.57 12.32
C ASP A 15 21.74 26.58 12.43
N GLY A 16 22.97 26.16 12.12
CA GLY A 16 24.20 26.93 12.31
C GLY A 16 24.27 28.28 11.54
N GLN A 17 23.24 28.61 10.76
CA GLN A 17 23.06 29.90 10.12
C GLN A 17 22.42 30.97 11.02
N VAL A 18 21.66 30.58 12.05
CA VAL A 18 20.98 31.51 12.97
C VAL A 18 21.79 31.65 14.26
N LYS A 19 22.32 32.85 14.52
CA LYS A 19 23.24 33.07 15.64
C LYS A 19 22.58 33.56 16.93
N VAL A 20 21.46 34.30 16.82
CA VAL A 20 20.72 34.86 17.97
C VAL A 20 19.24 35.02 17.60
N ALA A 21 18.33 34.78 18.54
CA ALA A 21 16.89 34.96 18.36
C ALA A 21 16.24 35.62 19.60
N TYR A 22 15.37 36.60 19.40
CA TYR A 22 14.70 37.37 20.46
C TYR A 22 13.18 37.22 20.36
N ALA A 23 12.52 36.99 21.49
CA ALA A 23 11.05 36.95 21.60
C ALA A 23 10.48 38.20 22.31
N SER A 24 11.36 39.05 22.85
CA SER A 24 11.08 40.27 23.60
C SER A 24 11.81 41.47 22.98
N GLU A 25 12.00 42.57 23.73
CA GLU A 25 12.78 43.71 23.26
C GLU A 25 14.20 43.25 22.85
N ALA A 26 14.54 43.49 21.59
CA ALA A 26 15.82 43.10 21.01
C ALA A 26 16.94 44.04 21.50
N ASN A 27 18.08 43.48 21.90
CA ASN A 27 19.23 44.27 22.33
C ASN A 27 19.89 44.98 21.14
N LEU A 28 19.84 46.31 21.13
CA LEU A 28 20.29 47.12 20.01
C LEU A 28 21.82 47.11 19.81
N ASP A 29 22.59 46.91 20.88
CA ASP A 29 24.06 46.86 20.80
C ASP A 29 24.54 45.49 20.34
N GLU A 30 23.80 44.44 20.65
CA GLU A 30 24.06 43.10 20.11
C GLU A 30 23.66 43.01 18.64
N ALA A 31 22.50 43.54 18.26
CA ALA A 31 22.07 43.64 16.86
C ALA A 31 23.04 44.47 15.99
N ALA A 32 23.66 45.50 16.57
CA ALA A 32 24.66 46.33 15.89
C ALA A 32 25.89 45.53 15.41
N LYS A 33 26.27 44.46 16.13
CA LYS A 33 27.40 43.59 15.77
C LYS A 33 27.18 42.85 14.44
N PHE A 34 25.93 42.77 13.98
CA PHE A 34 25.54 42.13 12.72
C PHE A 34 25.26 43.13 11.58
N GLY A 35 25.55 44.43 11.80
CA GLY A 35 25.49 45.48 10.78
C GLY A 35 24.31 46.46 10.95
N ALA A 36 24.40 47.60 10.26
CA ALA A 36 23.47 48.71 10.43
C ALA A 36 21.99 48.35 10.18
N LYS A 37 21.71 47.49 9.18
CA LYS A 37 20.35 47.04 8.87
C LYS A 37 19.74 46.14 9.96
N ALA A 38 20.57 45.34 10.64
CA ALA A 38 20.11 44.49 11.75
C ALA A 38 19.74 45.34 12.98
N LYS A 39 20.53 46.39 13.26
CA LYS A 39 20.20 47.38 14.29
C LYS A 39 18.89 48.12 13.97
N GLU A 40 18.69 48.56 12.73
CA GLU A 40 17.44 49.21 12.32
C GLU A 40 16.21 48.31 12.47
N ALA A 41 16.32 47.03 12.11
CA ALA A 41 15.24 46.06 12.29
C ALA A 41 14.90 45.84 13.78
N ALA A 42 15.91 45.76 14.65
CA ALA A 42 15.72 45.64 16.10
C ALA A 42 15.03 46.89 16.70
N VAL A 43 15.39 48.09 16.25
CA VAL A 43 14.72 49.34 16.66
C VAL A 43 13.24 49.32 16.23
N ALA A 44 12.94 48.90 15.01
CA ALA A 44 11.57 48.83 14.49
C ALA A 44 10.72 47.78 15.24
N TRP A 45 11.32 46.66 15.62
CA TRP A 45 10.70 45.61 16.44
C TRP A 45 10.32 46.13 17.83
N ASN A 46 11.28 46.73 18.55
CA ASN A 46 11.08 47.26 19.90
C ASN A 46 10.00 48.35 19.92
N LYS A 47 10.00 49.24 18.93
CA LYS A 47 9.02 50.32 18.82
C LYS A 47 7.58 49.83 18.63
N ASN A 48 7.37 48.74 17.88
CA ASN A 48 6.06 48.11 17.69
C ASN A 48 5.60 47.29 18.90
N LEU A 49 6.53 46.75 19.69
CA LEU A 49 6.25 46.06 20.95
C LEU A 49 5.71 47.03 22.02
N VAL A 50 6.30 48.23 22.12
CA VAL A 50 5.92 49.25 23.13
C VAL A 50 4.57 49.93 22.82
N THR A 51 4.15 50.04 21.55
CA THR A 51 2.90 50.74 21.19
C THR A 51 1.62 49.98 21.54
N LYS A 52 1.70 48.67 21.82
CA LYS A 52 0.55 47.85 22.27
C LYS A 52 0.37 47.80 23.80
N ALA A 53 1.36 48.23 24.58
CA ALA A 53 1.33 48.16 26.05
C ALA A 53 0.67 49.39 26.72
N LYS A 54 0.19 50.38 25.97
CA LYS A 54 -0.43 51.61 26.51
C LYS A 54 -1.92 51.72 26.18
N GLN A 55 -2.76 50.84 26.72
CA GLN A 55 -4.20 51.08 26.85
C GLN A 55 -4.80 50.33 28.06
N THR A 56 -4.72 50.90 29.26
CA THR A 56 -5.81 51.00 30.28
C THR A 56 -5.32 51.76 31.54
N PRO A 57 -6.22 52.45 32.29
CA PRO A 57 -5.90 53.66 33.05
C PRO A 57 -5.59 53.47 34.54
N GLU A 58 -4.98 54.52 35.10
CA GLU A 58 -4.57 54.72 36.49
C GLU A 58 -5.68 54.48 37.53
N GLY A 59 -5.32 53.70 38.56
CA GLY A 59 -5.97 53.65 39.86
C GLY A 59 -4.92 53.28 40.91
N THR A 60 -4.67 54.19 41.85
CA THR A 60 -3.64 54.16 42.89
C THR A 60 -3.51 52.80 43.61
N ARG A 61 -2.34 52.15 43.50
CA ARG A 61 -1.90 51.06 44.39
C ARG A 61 -0.55 51.43 45.01
N PHE A 62 -0.43 51.17 46.30
CA PHE A 62 0.80 51.33 47.08
C PHE A 62 1.89 50.42 46.50
N GLU A 63 3.00 51.01 46.04
CA GLU A 63 4.20 50.26 45.66
C GLU A 63 4.90 49.74 46.92
N ASP A 64 4.94 48.42 47.10
CA ASP A 64 5.98 47.80 47.93
C ASP A 64 7.21 47.52 47.06
N SER A 65 8.12 48.49 47.05
CA SER A 65 9.45 48.31 46.47
C SER A 65 10.34 47.57 47.47
N ARG A 66 10.46 46.24 47.33
CA ARG A 66 11.66 45.40 47.62
C ARG A 66 11.34 43.90 47.52
N ALA A 67 11.28 43.35 46.30
CA ALA A 67 11.57 41.94 46.07
C ALA A 67 12.95 41.85 45.37
N PRO A 68 14.02 41.41 46.06
CA PRO A 68 15.34 41.26 45.43
C PRO A 68 15.44 40.00 44.55
N GLU A 69 16.34 40.06 43.58
CA GLU A 69 16.67 39.04 42.56
C GLU A 69 17.00 37.67 43.20
N LEU A 70 16.22 36.63 42.90
CA LEU A 70 16.40 35.25 43.39
C LEU A 70 17.67 34.61 42.76
N ASP A 71 18.52 33.94 43.56
CA ASP A 71 19.70 33.20 43.07
C ASP A 71 19.30 31.86 42.42
N LEU A 72 18.86 31.95 41.17
CA LEU A 72 18.39 30.83 40.34
C LEU A 72 19.35 29.64 40.25
N LYS A 73 20.66 29.83 40.43
CA LYS A 73 21.63 28.73 40.30
C LYS A 73 21.56 27.74 41.45
N LYS A 74 21.32 28.22 42.67
CA LYS A 74 21.27 27.39 43.88
C LYS A 74 19.97 26.59 43.97
N ILE A 75 18.86 27.20 43.55
CA ILE A 75 17.55 26.55 43.40
C ILE A 75 17.63 25.35 42.44
N ILE A 76 18.38 25.47 41.33
CA ILE A 76 18.65 24.39 40.37
C ILE A 76 19.46 23.24 40.99
N GLU A 77 20.30 23.53 41.99
CA GLU A 77 21.16 22.54 42.63
C GLU A 77 20.42 21.79 43.75
N GLU A 78 19.58 22.48 44.51
CA GLU A 78 18.73 21.90 45.55
C GLU A 78 17.56 21.06 45.00
N SER A 79 16.97 21.46 43.85
CA SER A 79 15.93 20.67 43.19
C SER A 79 16.39 19.30 42.69
N LYS A 80 17.70 19.05 42.59
CA LYS A 80 18.26 17.74 42.22
C LYS A 80 18.30 16.75 43.37
N LYS A 81 17.99 17.16 44.60
CA LYS A 81 17.94 16.27 45.76
C LYS A 81 16.64 15.46 45.69
N THR A 82 16.74 14.19 45.34
CA THR A 82 15.65 13.22 45.53
C THR A 82 15.51 12.89 47.01
N VAL A 83 14.28 13.00 47.53
CA VAL A 83 13.92 12.68 48.91
C VAL A 83 13.07 11.40 48.91
N GLY A 84 13.22 10.51 49.90
CA GLY A 84 12.54 9.21 49.88
C GLY A 84 11.03 9.35 50.04
N GLY A 85 10.25 8.92 49.04
CA GLY A 85 8.79 8.91 49.05
C GLY A 85 8.19 8.04 47.94
N THR A 86 6.93 7.61 48.11
CA THR A 86 6.23 6.60 47.29
C THR A 86 6.01 7.00 45.82
N TYR A 87 6.18 8.28 45.49
CA TYR A 87 5.75 8.86 44.21
C TYR A 87 6.84 9.62 43.41
N GLY A 88 8.14 9.44 43.73
CA GLY A 88 9.22 10.11 42.97
C GLY A 88 9.36 11.63 43.23
N VAL A 89 8.87 12.08 44.39
CA VAL A 89 8.82 13.47 44.84
C VAL A 89 10.19 14.17 44.88
N GLY A 90 10.24 15.41 44.40
CA GLY A 90 11.38 16.30 44.52
C GLY A 90 11.46 17.00 45.88
N TYR A 91 12.57 17.71 46.11
CA TYR A 91 12.84 18.41 47.37
C TYR A 91 11.79 19.49 47.74
N TYR A 92 11.18 20.16 46.75
CA TYR A 92 10.16 21.20 47.00
C TYR A 92 8.72 20.66 46.99
N ASP A 93 8.54 19.38 46.69
CA ASP A 93 7.23 18.72 46.54
C ASP A 93 6.75 18.21 47.91
N THR A 94 6.46 19.14 48.83
CA THR A 94 6.09 18.81 50.21
C THR A 94 4.60 18.53 50.41
N SER A 95 3.74 19.04 49.54
CA SER A 95 2.28 18.92 49.68
C SER A 95 1.56 19.14 48.34
N GLU A 96 1.89 18.33 47.33
CA GLU A 96 1.44 18.52 45.94
C GLU A 96 -0.05 18.18 45.71
N TYR A 97 -0.58 17.23 46.47
CA TYR A 97 -2.01 16.89 46.55
C TYR A 97 -2.30 16.16 47.87
N MET A 98 -3.53 16.22 48.35
CA MET A 98 -3.90 15.72 49.68
C MET A 98 -4.32 14.24 49.62
N LEU A 99 -3.41 13.32 49.30
CA LEU A 99 -3.64 11.86 49.33
C LEU A 99 -2.52 11.15 50.11
N GLY A 100 -2.80 9.96 50.65
CA GLY A 100 -1.79 9.18 51.38
C GLY A 100 -1.54 9.69 52.80
N ASN A 101 -0.32 9.51 53.31
CA ASN A 101 0.03 9.86 54.67
C ASN A 101 0.72 11.23 54.74
N ILE A 102 0.34 12.09 55.68
CA ILE A 102 0.78 13.48 55.76
C ILE A 102 1.35 13.76 57.16
N SER A 103 2.59 14.25 57.25
CA SER A 103 3.18 14.67 58.52
C SER A 103 2.88 16.15 58.81
N ILE A 104 2.36 16.45 60.01
CA ILE A 104 2.05 17.81 60.46
C ILE A 104 2.88 18.14 61.69
N ALA A 105 3.71 19.16 61.61
CA ALA A 105 4.41 19.72 62.76
C ALA A 105 3.70 20.98 63.25
N VAL A 106 3.21 20.98 64.48
CA VAL A 106 2.56 22.14 65.12
C VAL A 106 3.54 22.76 66.09
N VAL A 107 3.94 24.00 65.82
CA VAL A 107 4.90 24.77 66.61
C VAL A 107 4.16 25.92 67.29
N LEU A 108 4.21 25.93 68.62
CA LEU A 108 3.72 27.03 69.46
C LEU A 108 4.94 27.86 69.90
N PRO A 109 5.35 28.89 69.14
CA PRO A 109 6.51 29.69 69.48
C PRO A 109 6.34 30.43 70.80
N GLU A 110 7.41 30.50 71.59
CA GLU A 110 7.45 31.22 72.87
C GLU A 110 8.65 32.18 72.91
N SER A 111 8.40 33.44 73.25
CA SER A 111 9.43 34.47 73.39
C SER A 111 10.21 34.30 74.69
N ASN A 112 11.54 34.23 74.60
CA ASN A 112 12.41 34.22 75.78
C ASN A 112 12.82 35.62 76.25
N GLY A 113 12.34 36.68 75.60
CA GLY A 113 12.60 38.07 75.99
C GLY A 113 13.97 38.63 75.55
N SER A 114 14.75 37.91 74.74
CA SER A 114 16.12 38.32 74.40
C SER A 114 16.24 39.35 73.28
N ILE A 115 15.21 39.51 72.43
CA ILE A 115 15.15 40.51 71.36
C ILE A 115 13.96 41.46 71.59
N ASP A 116 12.74 40.91 71.61
CA ASP A 116 11.54 41.65 72.01
C ASP A 116 11.14 41.27 73.43
N PRO A 117 10.45 42.15 74.19
CA PRO A 117 9.89 41.77 75.48
C PRO A 117 8.93 40.58 75.32
N SER A 118 9.11 39.55 76.15
CA SER A 118 8.13 38.45 76.25
C SER A 118 6.87 38.97 76.93
N THR A 119 5.77 39.02 76.17
CA THR A 119 4.48 39.62 76.55
C THR A 119 3.31 38.69 76.33
N GLU A 120 3.41 37.78 75.35
CA GLU A 120 2.49 36.67 75.14
C GLU A 120 3.16 35.38 75.58
N ASN A 121 2.60 34.72 76.58
CA ASN A 121 3.22 33.54 77.20
C ASN A 121 2.20 32.42 77.25
N TRP A 122 2.56 31.28 76.68
CA TRP A 122 1.72 30.10 76.70
C TRP A 122 1.46 29.59 78.12
N ASP A 123 0.28 29.03 78.32
CA ASP A 123 -0.05 28.20 79.46
C ASP A 123 -0.56 26.83 79.02
N SER A 124 -0.51 25.86 79.94
CA SER A 124 -0.87 24.48 79.63
C SER A 124 -2.32 24.28 79.18
N ALA A 125 -3.25 25.15 79.59
CA ALA A 125 -4.66 25.04 79.19
C ALA A 125 -4.87 25.54 77.76
N ARG A 126 -4.25 26.68 77.40
CA ARG A 126 -4.30 27.22 76.03
C ARG A 126 -3.65 26.29 75.02
N GLU A 127 -2.49 25.71 75.37
CA GLU A 127 -1.80 24.73 74.54
C GLU A 127 -2.66 23.49 74.25
N GLN A 128 -3.37 22.97 75.27
CA GLN A 128 -4.26 21.82 75.11
C GLN A 128 -5.46 22.14 74.22
N LEU A 129 -6.01 23.35 74.31
CA LEU A 129 -7.08 23.78 73.42
C LEU A 129 -6.59 23.85 71.98
N VAL A 130 -5.45 24.48 71.71
CA VAL A 130 -4.85 24.51 70.36
C VAL A 130 -4.62 23.09 69.83
N GLN A 131 -4.06 22.20 70.65
CA GLN A 131 -3.85 20.80 70.26
C GLN A 131 -5.17 20.11 69.88
N SER A 132 -6.24 20.29 70.68
CA SER A 132 -7.54 19.70 70.39
C SER A 132 -8.13 20.22 69.08
N GLU A 133 -8.07 21.53 68.87
CA GLU A 133 -8.65 22.18 67.68
C GLU A 133 -7.89 21.81 66.40
N VAL A 134 -6.56 21.73 66.44
CA VAL A 134 -5.78 21.26 65.30
C VAL A 134 -6.12 19.78 64.98
N LEU A 135 -6.25 18.92 66.00
CA LEU A 135 -6.63 17.53 65.76
C LEU A 135 -8.05 17.42 65.16
N ASN A 136 -9.00 18.24 65.61
CA ASN A 136 -10.34 18.30 65.01
C ASN A 136 -10.30 18.74 63.54
N ALA A 137 -9.43 19.71 63.18
CA ALA A 137 -9.22 20.13 61.81
C ALA A 137 -8.72 18.99 60.91
N LEU A 138 -7.78 18.19 61.43
CA LEU A 138 -7.23 17.04 60.70
C LEU A 138 -8.26 15.91 60.56
N ASP A 139 -9.03 15.60 61.62
CA ASP A 139 -10.12 14.63 61.58
C ASP A 139 -11.21 15.03 60.57
N TRP A 140 -11.48 16.33 60.43
CA TRP A 140 -12.38 16.85 59.40
C TRP A 140 -11.90 16.46 58.00
N TRP A 141 -10.61 16.65 57.70
CA TRP A 141 -10.04 16.26 56.40
C TRP A 141 -10.08 14.74 56.17
N VAL A 142 -9.79 13.93 57.20
CA VAL A 142 -9.92 12.46 57.10
C VAL A 142 -11.35 12.06 56.75
N ALA A 143 -12.35 12.62 57.42
CA ALA A 143 -13.75 12.33 57.15
C ALA A 143 -14.15 12.72 55.71
N ARG A 144 -13.69 13.87 55.22
CA ARG A 144 -13.96 14.31 53.84
C ARG A 144 -13.31 13.42 52.79
N SER A 145 -12.11 12.89 53.04
CA SER A 145 -11.46 11.96 52.12
C SER A 145 -12.31 10.70 51.90
N GLN A 146 -12.86 10.14 52.99
CA GLN A 146 -13.70 8.93 52.96
C GLN A 146 -15.05 9.13 52.25
N GLU A 147 -15.54 10.37 52.19
CA GLU A 147 -16.78 10.74 51.50
C GLU A 147 -16.59 10.91 49.99
N HIS A 148 -15.35 11.13 49.52
CA HIS A 148 -15.09 11.58 48.16
C HIS A 148 -14.09 10.75 47.37
N THR A 149 -13.25 9.96 48.04
CA THR A 149 -12.28 9.08 47.39
C THR A 149 -12.27 7.72 48.10
N ASN A 150 -11.86 6.67 47.40
CA ASN A 150 -11.53 5.38 48.04
C ASN A 150 -10.09 5.33 48.57
N GLN A 151 -9.36 6.44 48.47
CA GLN A 151 -7.98 6.61 48.90
C GLN A 151 -7.94 7.44 50.19
N ASN A 152 -7.96 6.75 51.33
CA ASN A 152 -7.95 7.41 52.63
C ASN A 152 -6.66 8.20 52.85
N ILE A 153 -6.79 9.39 53.44
CA ILE A 153 -5.65 10.12 53.99
C ILE A 153 -5.43 9.77 55.47
N SER A 154 -4.20 9.94 55.94
CA SER A 154 -3.88 9.87 57.36
C SER A 154 -2.86 10.91 57.77
N PHE A 155 -2.87 11.31 59.04
CA PHE A 155 -1.98 12.33 59.58
C PHE A 155 -1.06 11.80 60.68
N THR A 156 0.22 12.12 60.60
CA THR A 156 1.20 11.93 61.68
C THR A 156 1.54 13.29 62.28
N THR A 157 1.13 13.55 63.52
CA THR A 157 1.25 14.89 64.14
C THR A 157 2.37 14.98 65.16
N HIS A 158 3.13 16.06 65.13
CA HIS A 158 4.18 16.40 66.11
C HIS A 158 3.90 17.77 66.74
N PHE A 159 3.79 17.85 68.07
CA PHE A 159 3.55 19.11 68.78
C PHE A 159 4.81 19.60 69.49
N TYR A 160 5.22 20.84 69.20
CA TYR A 160 6.40 21.49 69.76
C TYR A 160 5.98 22.78 70.47
N ASN A 161 6.00 22.77 71.79
CA ASN A 161 5.55 23.88 72.60
C ASN A 161 6.73 24.64 73.21
N GLY A 162 6.92 25.92 72.85
CA GLY A 162 8.02 26.76 73.30
C GLY A 162 8.14 26.93 74.81
N ARG A 163 7.05 26.78 75.57
CA ARG A 163 7.10 26.78 77.05
C ARG A 163 7.90 25.59 77.61
N THR A 164 7.89 24.45 76.91
CA THR A 164 8.47 23.18 77.39
C THR A 164 9.55 22.58 76.49
N ASP A 165 9.63 23.03 75.24
CA ASP A 165 10.58 22.59 74.24
C ASP A 165 11.40 23.79 73.77
N ALA A 166 12.68 23.80 74.13
CA ALA A 166 13.61 24.86 73.77
C ALA A 166 13.76 25.03 72.24
N ARG A 167 13.41 24.01 71.45
CA ARG A 167 13.46 24.10 69.98
C ARG A 167 12.43 25.07 69.42
N ALA A 168 11.29 25.21 70.09
CA ALA A 168 10.22 26.14 69.72
C ALA A 168 10.36 27.52 70.38
N GLN A 169 11.46 27.82 71.08
CA GLN A 169 11.70 29.15 71.66
C GLN A 169 12.38 30.10 70.66
N THR A 170 12.09 31.39 70.78
CA THR A 170 12.70 32.46 69.97
C THR A 170 12.95 33.71 70.81
N GLY A 171 13.86 34.58 70.37
CA GLY A 171 14.11 35.87 71.03
C GLY A 171 13.05 36.93 70.77
N TYR A 172 12.28 36.77 69.69
CA TYR A 172 11.22 37.70 69.29
C TYR A 172 9.89 37.35 69.96
N GLU A 173 9.01 38.34 70.06
CA GLU A 173 7.61 38.14 70.39
C GLU A 173 6.83 37.91 69.08
N PRO A 174 6.41 36.67 68.75
CA PRO A 174 5.91 36.35 67.42
C PRO A 174 4.77 37.25 66.96
N ILE A 175 3.81 37.57 67.84
CA ILE A 175 2.66 38.42 67.49
C ILE A 175 3.05 39.89 67.27
N SER A 176 4.09 40.38 67.95
CA SER A 176 4.58 41.74 67.77
C SER A 176 5.33 41.94 66.45
N ASN A 177 5.63 40.84 65.74
CA ASN A 177 6.36 40.85 64.47
C ASN A 177 5.40 40.66 63.29
N PRO A 178 5.76 41.19 62.09
CA PRO A 178 4.93 41.00 60.90
C PRO A 178 4.85 39.51 60.54
N GLY A 179 3.64 38.98 60.37
CA GLY A 179 3.44 37.58 60.04
C GLY A 179 4.06 37.23 58.69
N LEU A 180 3.86 38.07 57.67
CA LEU A 180 4.41 37.80 56.33
C LEU A 180 5.94 37.77 56.27
N SER A 181 6.64 38.48 57.14
CA SER A 181 8.12 38.47 57.14
C SER A 181 8.71 37.63 58.26
N ALA A 182 7.90 36.79 58.91
CA ALA A 182 8.33 35.89 59.99
C ALA A 182 9.49 34.97 59.57
N TYR A 183 9.57 34.60 58.29
CA TYR A 183 10.68 33.85 57.69
C TYR A 183 12.04 34.59 57.71
N ASN A 184 12.06 35.85 58.14
CA ASN A 184 13.27 36.67 58.31
C ASN A 184 13.54 37.08 59.76
N THR A 185 12.62 36.80 60.69
CA THR A 185 12.76 37.15 62.12
C THR A 185 12.87 35.89 62.97
N TRP A 186 11.75 35.31 63.40
CA TRP A 186 11.70 34.28 64.43
C TRP A 186 11.64 32.84 63.90
N ILE A 187 11.02 32.61 62.73
CA ILE A 187 10.99 31.28 62.09
C ILE A 187 12.41 30.74 61.84
N PRO A 188 13.39 31.52 61.32
CA PRO A 188 14.76 31.04 61.14
C PRO A 188 15.44 30.59 62.43
N GLU A 189 15.16 31.24 63.57
CA GLU A 189 15.73 30.87 64.88
C GLU A 189 15.17 29.52 65.34
N ILE A 190 13.85 29.36 65.26
CA ILE A 190 13.20 28.09 65.60
C ILE A 190 13.74 26.97 64.73
N MET A 191 13.77 27.15 63.41
CA MET A 191 14.32 26.14 62.50
C MET A 191 15.80 25.85 62.76
N ALA A 192 16.59 26.85 63.17
CA ALA A 192 17.98 26.62 63.59
C ALA A 192 18.07 25.77 64.86
N ASN A 193 17.17 25.97 65.83
CA ASN A 193 17.11 25.16 67.04
C ASN A 193 16.71 23.70 66.75
N PHE A 194 15.94 23.46 65.68
CA PHE A 194 15.68 22.11 65.15
C PHE A 194 16.88 21.51 64.39
N GLY A 195 17.98 22.26 64.22
CA GLY A 195 19.20 21.78 63.54
C GLY A 195 19.32 22.21 62.08
N HIS A 196 18.31 22.89 61.54
CA HIS A 196 18.29 23.35 60.16
C HIS A 196 18.94 24.73 60.06
N THR A 197 20.27 24.73 59.93
CA THR A 197 21.06 25.95 59.75
C THR A 197 21.57 26.03 58.31
N SER A 198 20.96 26.87 57.48
CA SER A 198 21.50 27.16 56.15
C SER A 198 22.79 28.00 56.24
N GLU A 199 23.81 27.68 55.43
CA GLU A 199 25.18 28.25 55.50
C GLU A 199 25.36 29.70 54.98
N THR A 200 24.34 30.37 54.41
CA THR A 200 24.54 31.66 53.71
C THR A 200 23.61 32.78 54.18
N GLY A 201 24.08 34.03 54.04
CA GLY A 201 23.43 35.27 54.46
C GLY A 201 22.17 35.69 53.68
N ASP A 202 21.32 34.73 53.31
CA ASP A 202 20.18 34.93 52.41
C ASP A 202 18.99 35.63 53.09
N VAL A 203 18.17 36.32 52.28
CA VAL A 203 17.01 37.15 52.70
C VAL A 203 15.73 36.32 52.94
N TYR A 204 15.83 34.98 52.99
CA TYR A 204 14.68 34.06 53.12
C TYR A 204 15.02 32.78 53.91
N LYS A 205 15.86 32.91 54.94
CA LYS A 205 16.43 31.76 55.68
C LYS A 205 15.35 30.83 56.25
N GLY A 206 14.25 31.37 56.77
CA GLY A 206 13.19 30.59 57.39
C GLY A 206 12.43 29.71 56.40
N PHE A 207 12.28 30.17 55.15
CA PHE A 207 11.51 29.47 54.13
C PHE A 207 12.18 28.16 53.69
N PHE A 208 13.47 28.22 53.30
CA PHE A 208 14.21 27.03 52.88
C PHE A 208 14.46 26.04 54.04
N ARG A 209 14.68 26.54 55.26
CA ARG A 209 14.85 25.68 56.43
C ARG A 209 13.57 24.92 56.79
N ASN A 210 12.40 25.47 56.48
CA ASN A 210 11.14 24.73 56.61
C ASN A 210 11.08 23.56 55.62
N TYR A 211 11.53 23.71 54.37
CA TYR A 211 11.64 22.57 53.45
C TYR A 211 12.62 21.51 53.95
N ASP A 212 13.78 21.90 54.50
CA ASP A 212 14.71 20.95 55.12
C ASP A 212 14.04 20.16 56.26
N PHE A 213 13.36 20.87 57.16
CA PHE A 213 12.66 20.28 58.30
C PHE A 213 11.50 19.37 57.88
N VAL A 214 10.65 19.82 56.96
CA VAL A 214 9.52 19.03 56.46
C VAL A 214 9.99 17.77 55.75
N ASN A 215 11.04 17.86 54.94
CA ASN A 215 11.59 16.69 54.27
C ASN A 215 12.26 15.73 55.26
N GLU A 216 12.96 16.22 56.28
CA GLU A 216 13.47 15.36 57.36
C GLU A 216 12.32 14.65 58.08
N MET A 217 11.27 15.38 58.45
CA MET A 217 10.08 14.84 59.11
C MET A 217 9.41 13.75 58.26
N ARG A 218 9.18 14.01 56.96
CA ARG A 218 8.61 13.04 56.01
C ARG A 218 9.42 11.75 55.93
N ASN A 219 10.75 11.86 55.81
CA ASN A 219 11.63 10.70 55.76
C ASN A 219 11.59 9.88 57.05
N ASN A 220 11.54 10.55 58.20
CA ASN A 220 11.51 9.88 59.50
C ASN A 220 10.18 9.16 59.73
N ASP A 221 9.07 9.77 59.32
CA ASP A 221 7.73 9.20 59.50
C ASP A 221 7.33 8.22 58.38
N GLY A 222 8.03 8.24 57.24
CA GLY A 222 7.67 7.48 56.04
C GLY A 222 6.38 7.96 55.39
N THR A 223 6.12 9.28 55.46
CA THR A 223 4.90 9.91 54.93
C THR A 223 5.11 10.47 53.53
N ASP A 224 4.01 10.60 52.79
CA ASP A 224 4.01 11.08 51.41
C ASP A 224 4.18 12.61 51.36
N TRP A 225 3.57 13.34 52.30
CA TRP A 225 3.57 14.82 52.35
C TRP A 225 3.88 15.35 53.74
N GLY A 226 4.18 16.64 53.87
CA GLY A 226 4.27 17.28 55.18
C GLY A 226 4.16 18.80 55.16
N VAL A 227 3.71 19.35 56.29
CA VAL A 227 3.46 20.79 56.49
C VAL A 227 3.81 21.19 57.93
N VAL A 228 4.35 22.39 58.13
CA VAL A 228 4.53 23.00 59.46
C VAL A 228 3.44 24.04 59.73
N MET A 229 2.85 24.02 60.92
CA MET A 229 1.88 25.02 61.40
C MET A 229 2.51 25.81 62.54
N TYR A 230 2.66 27.12 62.38
CA TYR A 230 3.06 28.01 63.48
C TYR A 230 1.85 28.72 64.07
N ILE A 231 1.67 28.63 65.38
CA ILE A 231 0.52 29.24 66.07
C ILE A 231 1.05 30.22 67.11
N ALA A 232 0.93 31.53 66.88
CA ALA A 232 1.36 32.56 67.83
C ALA A 232 0.32 32.79 68.93
N ASP A 233 0.78 32.95 70.18
CA ASP A 233 -0.10 33.35 71.27
C ASP A 233 -0.53 34.82 71.10
N SER A 234 -1.75 35.12 71.56
CA SER A 234 -2.40 36.43 71.39
C SER A 234 -3.26 36.79 72.62
N ASN A 235 -2.87 36.32 73.79
CA ASN A 235 -3.66 36.42 75.02
C ASN A 235 -3.75 37.84 75.58
N ASN A 236 -2.66 38.61 75.51
CA ASN A 236 -2.52 39.97 75.99
C ASN A 236 -2.46 40.99 74.84
N ASP A 237 -2.81 40.57 73.64
CA ASP A 237 -2.84 41.40 72.44
C ASP A 237 -4.27 41.89 72.17
N ALA A 238 -4.41 43.19 71.89
CA ALA A 238 -5.72 43.84 71.92
C ALA A 238 -6.55 43.59 70.64
N ASP A 239 -5.90 43.33 69.51
CA ASP A 239 -6.58 43.05 68.24
C ASP A 239 -6.41 41.61 67.75
N GLY A 240 -5.55 40.82 68.41
CA GLY A 240 -5.31 39.41 68.12
C GLY A 240 -4.53 39.20 66.83
N ARG A 241 -3.72 40.17 66.39
CA ARG A 241 -3.10 40.19 65.06
C ARG A 241 -1.59 40.31 65.13
N TYR A 242 -0.91 39.75 64.13
CA TYR A 242 0.47 40.12 63.85
C TYR A 242 0.58 41.63 63.56
N SER A 243 1.75 42.23 63.73
CA SER A 243 1.91 43.68 63.58
C SER A 243 1.70 44.22 62.15
N ASP A 244 1.56 43.35 61.15
CA ASP A 244 1.12 43.67 59.78
C ASP A 244 -0.38 43.48 59.54
N GLY A 245 -1.16 43.23 60.61
CA GLY A 245 -2.61 43.05 60.59
C GLY A 245 -3.09 41.66 60.16
N ARG A 246 -2.16 40.72 59.93
CA ARG A 246 -2.47 39.33 59.56
C ARG A 246 -2.84 38.50 60.78
N VAL A 247 -3.52 37.40 60.51
CA VAL A 247 -4.15 36.58 61.53
C VAL A 247 -3.94 35.10 61.28
N ALA A 248 -4.27 34.65 60.07
CA ALA A 248 -4.04 33.30 59.58
C ALA A 248 -3.75 33.40 58.09
N PHE A 249 -2.80 32.60 57.62
CA PHE A 249 -2.50 32.42 56.21
C PHE A 249 -1.60 31.20 56.01
N SER A 250 -1.62 30.67 54.80
CA SER A 250 -0.84 29.52 54.40
C SER A 250 -0.10 29.80 53.10
N TYR A 251 1.09 29.24 52.96
CA TYR A 251 1.76 29.25 51.66
C TYR A 251 1.13 28.16 50.79
N ILE A 252 0.70 28.57 49.59
CA ILE A 252 0.15 27.64 48.60
C ILE A 252 1.21 26.61 48.22
N GLY A 253 0.90 25.32 48.40
CA GLY A 253 1.86 24.22 48.19
C GLY A 253 2.86 24.02 49.34
N GLY A 254 2.65 24.68 50.49
CA GLY A 254 3.51 24.58 51.66
C GLY A 254 4.76 25.48 51.57
N PRO A 255 5.80 25.21 52.39
CA PRO A 255 5.93 24.10 53.33
C PRO A 255 5.32 24.40 54.71
N PHE A 256 4.79 25.60 54.94
CA PHE A 256 4.22 25.97 56.24
C PHE A 256 3.02 26.92 56.13
N LEU A 257 2.27 27.00 57.23
CA LEU A 257 1.20 27.96 57.47
C LEU A 257 1.40 28.64 58.83
N GLN A 258 0.76 29.80 59.02
CA GLN A 258 0.84 30.59 60.25
C GLN A 258 -0.56 31.02 60.68
N MET A 259 -0.81 31.02 61.99
CA MET A 259 -2.01 31.58 62.56
C MET A 259 -1.80 32.11 63.98
N THR A 260 -2.72 32.94 64.44
CA THR A 260 -2.80 33.44 65.82
C THR A 260 -3.78 32.61 66.62
N TYR A 261 -3.64 32.60 67.95
CA TYR A 261 -4.56 31.88 68.84
C TYR A 261 -6.02 32.37 68.71
N ASP A 262 -6.24 33.69 68.67
CA ASP A 262 -7.60 34.28 68.61
C ASP A 262 -8.21 34.29 67.21
N ASN A 263 -7.37 34.12 66.18
CA ASN A 263 -7.76 33.71 64.85
C ASN A 263 -8.92 34.53 64.24
N TYR A 264 -8.73 35.84 64.18
CA TYR A 264 -9.63 36.85 63.58
C TYR A 264 -10.74 37.30 64.53
N GLY A 265 -10.56 37.09 65.83
CA GLY A 265 -11.57 37.38 66.84
C GLY A 265 -12.70 36.34 66.88
N TYR A 266 -12.57 35.23 66.14
CA TYR A 266 -13.48 34.08 66.26
C TYR A 266 -13.25 33.29 67.54
N GLY A 267 -12.05 33.40 68.13
CA GLY A 267 -11.64 32.72 69.33
C GLY A 267 -11.30 31.25 69.10
N ILE A 268 -10.78 30.62 70.15
CA ILE A 268 -10.22 29.26 70.10
C ILE A 268 -11.23 28.19 69.64
N GLY A 269 -12.53 28.36 69.87
CA GLY A 269 -13.55 27.37 69.51
C GLY A 269 -13.91 27.29 68.01
N MET A 270 -13.27 28.10 67.17
CA MET A 270 -13.38 28.04 65.70
C MET A 270 -12.02 27.80 65.04
N MET A 271 -10.98 27.51 65.85
CA MET A 271 -9.63 27.31 65.34
C MET A 271 -9.57 26.08 64.44
N ASP A 272 -10.33 25.02 64.71
CA ASP A 272 -10.42 23.85 63.86
C ASP A 272 -10.79 24.18 62.40
N THR A 273 -11.81 25.01 62.20
CA THR A 273 -12.35 25.40 60.89
C THR A 273 -11.33 26.19 60.11
N VAL A 274 -10.68 27.16 60.76
CA VAL A 274 -9.68 27.99 60.10
C VAL A 274 -8.38 27.20 59.86
N ALA A 275 -7.95 26.36 60.80
CA ALA A 275 -6.79 25.49 60.59
C ALA A 275 -7.04 24.53 59.42
N ALA A 276 -8.25 23.99 59.29
CA ALA A 276 -8.63 23.18 58.13
C ALA A 276 -8.58 23.98 56.82
N HIS A 277 -9.09 25.22 56.83
CA HIS A 277 -9.07 26.13 55.68
C HIS A 277 -7.63 26.44 55.22
N GLU A 278 -6.77 26.84 56.15
CA GLU A 278 -5.37 27.17 55.87
C GLU A 278 -4.56 25.94 55.42
N LEU A 279 -4.85 24.77 55.98
CA LEU A 279 -4.25 23.52 55.52
C LEU A 279 -4.65 23.20 54.07
N GLY A 280 -5.87 23.54 53.66
CA GLY A 280 -6.32 23.41 52.27
C GLY A 280 -5.40 24.14 51.28
N HIS A 281 -4.99 25.36 51.62
CA HIS A 281 -4.02 26.11 50.81
C HIS A 281 -2.65 25.43 50.72
N SER A 282 -2.18 24.77 51.79
CA SER A 282 -0.92 24.01 51.72
C SER A 282 -0.97 22.91 50.66
N PHE A 283 -2.18 22.48 50.26
CA PHE A 283 -2.45 21.57 49.15
C PHE A 283 -3.15 22.26 47.97
N TYR A 284 -2.86 23.53 47.73
CA TYR A 284 -3.28 24.29 46.54
C TYR A 284 -4.76 24.63 46.42
N ALA A 285 -5.59 24.38 47.44
CA ALA A 285 -6.95 24.92 47.43
C ALA A 285 -6.90 26.46 47.38
N MET A 286 -7.78 27.07 46.62
CA MET A 286 -7.84 28.53 46.47
C MET A 286 -8.92 29.13 47.35
N ASP A 287 -8.70 30.37 47.78
CA ASP A 287 -9.73 31.16 48.44
C ASP A 287 -10.92 31.42 47.54
N GLN A 288 -12.13 31.36 48.10
CA GLN A 288 -13.39 31.53 47.37
C GLN A 288 -14.27 32.64 47.94
N TYR A 289 -13.95 33.22 49.09
CA TYR A 289 -14.72 34.34 49.64
C TYR A 289 -14.40 35.67 48.94
N TYR A 290 -15.37 36.59 48.91
CA TYR A 290 -15.28 37.80 48.08
C TYR A 290 -14.06 38.68 48.39
N SER A 291 -13.72 38.85 49.67
CA SER A 291 -12.59 39.71 50.09
C SER A 291 -11.21 39.15 49.76
N ALA A 292 -11.09 37.87 49.39
CA ALA A 292 -9.83 37.29 48.93
C ALA A 292 -9.39 37.84 47.56
N GLY A 293 -10.35 38.26 46.73
CA GLY A 293 -10.04 38.80 45.41
C GLY A 293 -9.61 37.76 44.36
N THR A 294 -9.87 36.48 44.57
CA THR A 294 -9.49 35.38 43.68
C THR A 294 -10.59 35.09 42.67
N ASP A 295 -10.35 35.32 41.37
CA ASP A 295 -11.37 35.11 40.31
C ASP A 295 -11.61 33.62 40.01
N CYS A 296 -12.81 33.27 39.52
CA CYS A 296 -13.19 31.88 39.27
C CYS A 296 -12.42 31.17 38.15
N ARG A 297 -11.72 31.91 37.28
CA ARG A 297 -10.87 31.35 36.22
C ARG A 297 -9.45 31.06 36.69
N VAL A 298 -9.09 31.48 37.92
CA VAL A 298 -7.79 31.14 38.50
C VAL A 298 -7.74 29.63 38.67
N LYS A 299 -6.66 29.02 38.19
CA LYS A 299 -6.42 27.58 38.26
C LYS A 299 -5.38 27.28 39.33
N SER A 300 -5.54 26.14 39.99
CA SER A 300 -4.57 25.63 40.95
C SER A 300 -4.58 24.13 41.05
N GLY A 301 -3.60 23.60 41.78
CA GLY A 301 -3.50 22.19 42.07
C GLY A 301 -2.98 21.35 40.91
N TYR A 302 -2.71 20.09 41.23
CA TYR A 302 -2.01 19.16 40.34
C TYR A 302 -2.80 18.92 39.05
N SER A 303 -4.13 18.89 39.17
CA SER A 303 -5.09 18.76 38.06
C SER A 303 -5.45 20.08 37.36
N PHE A 304 -4.81 21.21 37.74
CA PHE A 304 -4.98 22.53 37.14
C PHE A 304 -6.45 23.00 37.05
N VAL A 305 -7.17 22.88 38.16
CA VAL A 305 -8.63 23.07 38.26
C VAL A 305 -9.00 24.52 38.54
N GLU A 306 -9.98 25.04 37.79
CA GLU A 306 -10.51 26.40 37.95
C GLU A 306 -11.28 26.59 39.28
N ASN A 307 -11.15 27.76 39.89
CA ASN A 307 -11.78 28.15 41.16
C ASN A 307 -13.28 28.53 41.01
N GLN A 308 -14.07 27.67 40.38
CA GLN A 308 -15.44 27.92 39.93
C GLN A 308 -16.48 28.14 41.03
N ASN A 309 -16.10 28.08 42.32
CA ASN A 309 -16.95 28.42 43.45
C ASN A 309 -16.64 29.81 44.07
N SER A 310 -15.78 30.63 43.45
CA SER A 310 -15.44 31.96 43.98
C SER A 310 -16.61 32.96 44.00
N GLU A 311 -16.71 33.74 45.07
CA GLU A 311 -17.61 34.89 45.18
C GLU A 311 -17.11 36.13 44.42
N TYR A 312 -15.81 36.20 44.13
CA TYR A 312 -15.17 37.34 43.46
C TYR A 312 -15.13 37.18 41.93
N LYS A 313 -15.84 38.07 41.21
CA LYS A 313 -16.16 37.90 39.77
C LYS A 313 -15.71 39.11 38.94
N ILE A 314 -14.67 38.96 38.11
CA ILE A 314 -14.19 40.06 37.22
C ILE A 314 -14.67 39.84 35.78
N GLY A 315 -15.21 40.90 35.14
CA GLY A 315 -15.37 40.96 33.68
C GLY A 315 -16.59 40.23 33.11
N GLY A 316 -17.61 39.94 33.93
CA GLY A 316 -18.89 39.38 33.49
C GLY A 316 -18.96 37.86 33.37
N GLY A 317 -17.96 37.13 33.87
CA GLY A 317 -18.04 35.67 34.04
C GLY A 317 -18.91 35.29 35.24
N ASN A 318 -19.79 34.30 35.07
CA ASN A 318 -20.45 33.64 36.18
C ASN A 318 -19.65 32.40 36.54
N CYS A 319 -19.23 32.27 37.79
CA CYS A 319 -18.68 31.05 38.35
C CYS A 319 -19.71 29.92 38.20
N ALA A 320 -19.24 28.72 37.86
CA ALA A 320 -20.14 27.60 37.57
C ALA A 320 -20.93 27.12 38.79
N THR A 321 -20.41 27.32 40.00
CA THR A 321 -21.03 26.86 41.25
C THR A 321 -21.20 28.02 42.24
N ASP A 322 -22.19 27.86 43.13
CA ASP A 322 -22.44 28.78 44.23
C ASP A 322 -22.84 28.00 45.49
N GLU A 323 -21.87 27.27 46.05
CA GLU A 323 -22.07 26.30 47.12
C GLU A 323 -21.31 26.70 48.38
N VAL A 324 -21.89 26.37 49.55
CA VAL A 324 -21.22 26.53 50.83
C VAL A 324 -19.96 25.66 50.84
N SER A 325 -18.80 26.22 51.18
CA SER A 325 -17.53 25.48 51.13
C SER A 325 -16.58 25.98 52.21
N LEU A 326 -15.73 25.10 52.73
CA LEU A 326 -14.66 25.49 53.66
C LEU A 326 -13.82 26.63 53.07
N MET A 327 -13.56 26.63 51.76
CA MET A 327 -12.76 27.65 51.08
C MET A 327 -13.48 29.01 50.91
N ARG A 328 -14.77 29.11 51.25
CA ARG A 328 -15.50 30.38 51.41
C ARG A 328 -15.41 30.96 52.83
N SER A 329 -14.56 30.41 53.68
CA SER A 329 -14.43 30.76 55.10
C SER A 329 -15.73 30.54 55.89
N GLU A 330 -16.47 29.50 55.53
CA GLU A 330 -17.71 29.10 56.20
C GLU A 330 -17.46 27.87 57.07
N ALA A 331 -18.02 27.84 58.29
CA ALA A 331 -18.00 26.65 59.13
C ALA A 331 -18.96 25.60 58.57
N THR A 332 -18.41 24.64 57.82
CA THR A 332 -19.18 23.65 57.07
C THR A 332 -18.49 22.29 57.05
N THR A 333 -19.25 21.26 56.71
CA THR A 333 -18.71 19.94 56.37
C THR A 333 -18.57 19.75 54.86
N ASN A 334 -18.87 20.77 54.04
CA ASN A 334 -18.79 20.66 52.58
C ASN A 334 -17.46 21.18 52.02
N LEU A 335 -16.98 20.51 50.97
CA LEU A 335 -15.85 20.96 50.15
C LEU A 335 -16.29 20.93 48.69
N ASP A 336 -16.33 22.08 48.04
CA ASP A 336 -16.86 22.21 46.68
C ASP A 336 -16.00 21.46 45.63
N PRO A 337 -16.55 21.16 44.44
CA PRO A 337 -15.83 20.46 43.39
C PRO A 337 -14.51 21.12 42.95
N SER A 338 -14.42 22.45 42.95
CA SER A 338 -13.18 23.15 42.58
C SER A 338 -12.09 22.95 43.61
N ALA A 339 -12.42 23.13 44.90
CA ALA A 339 -11.46 22.88 45.97
C ALA A 339 -11.02 21.40 46.02
N ARG A 340 -11.96 20.45 45.85
CA ARG A 340 -11.63 19.01 45.74
C ARG A 340 -10.67 18.73 44.58
N GLY A 341 -10.94 19.30 43.40
CA GLY A 341 -10.05 19.12 42.24
C GLY A 341 -8.67 19.74 42.44
N GLN A 342 -8.59 20.90 43.11
CA GLN A 342 -7.32 21.58 43.40
C GLN A 342 -6.44 20.79 44.38
N ILE A 343 -7.03 20.15 45.40
CA ILE A 343 -6.28 19.29 46.32
C ILE A 343 -6.00 17.88 45.76
N GLY A 344 -6.35 17.61 44.50
CA GLY A 344 -6.08 16.32 43.82
C GLY A 344 -7.13 15.23 44.02
N TRP A 345 -8.38 15.59 44.34
CA TRP A 345 -9.52 14.66 44.47
C TRP A 345 -10.51 14.74 43.30
N LEU A 346 -10.05 15.22 42.14
CA LEU A 346 -10.87 15.19 40.93
C LEU A 346 -11.08 13.72 40.51
N ASP A 347 -12.33 13.28 40.35
CA ASP A 347 -12.71 11.97 39.82
C ASP A 347 -13.74 12.21 38.71
N SER A 348 -13.27 12.21 37.47
CA SER A 348 -14.07 12.54 36.28
C SER A 348 -14.92 11.38 35.80
N ASN A 349 -14.54 10.13 36.10
CA ASN A 349 -15.20 8.92 35.60
C ASN A 349 -16.13 8.26 36.65
N THR A 350 -16.15 8.79 37.88
CA THR A 350 -16.98 8.40 39.03
C THR A 350 -16.70 7.00 39.58
N ASN A 351 -15.50 6.46 39.35
CA ASN A 351 -15.11 5.14 39.85
C ASN A 351 -14.51 5.18 41.27
N THR A 352 -14.51 6.35 41.93
CA THR A 352 -13.97 6.64 43.27
C THR A 352 -12.44 6.69 43.39
N ILE A 353 -11.73 6.59 42.27
CA ILE A 353 -10.27 6.76 42.17
C ILE A 353 -10.01 8.16 41.59
N PRO A 354 -9.24 9.03 42.27
CA PRO A 354 -8.89 10.33 41.72
C PRO A 354 -8.13 10.21 40.39
N ASP A 355 -8.43 11.07 39.42
CA ASP A 355 -7.85 11.12 38.05
C ASP A 355 -6.31 11.14 38.09
N ILE A 356 -5.71 11.78 39.10
CA ILE A 356 -4.25 11.84 39.29
C ILE A 356 -3.61 10.47 39.61
N LEU A 357 -4.43 9.45 39.90
CA LEU A 357 -4.03 8.06 40.07
C LEU A 357 -4.50 7.16 38.90
N GLU A 358 -5.17 7.73 37.90
CA GLU A 358 -5.72 7.03 36.74
C GLU A 358 -4.85 7.25 35.51
N ASN A 359 -3.99 6.27 35.22
CA ASN A 359 -3.12 6.38 34.05
C ASN A 359 -3.71 5.68 32.83
N ASN A 360 -4.23 6.49 31.91
CA ASN A 360 -4.85 6.03 30.68
C ASN A 360 -3.81 5.44 29.72
N PRO A 361 -3.96 4.16 29.31
CA PRO A 361 -3.04 3.57 28.36
C PRO A 361 -3.28 4.16 26.95
N THR A 362 -2.26 4.11 26.13
CA THR A 362 -2.26 4.49 24.72
C THR A 362 -1.70 3.35 23.89
N VAL A 363 -2.20 3.16 22.67
CA VAL A 363 -1.79 2.06 21.78
C VAL A 363 -1.50 2.58 20.38
N ALA A 364 -0.41 2.10 19.80
CA ALA A 364 -0.05 2.32 18.40
C ALA A 364 0.21 0.98 17.69
N LEU A 365 -0.31 0.84 16.47
CA LEU A 365 0.00 -0.27 15.57
C LEU A 365 1.13 0.11 14.62
N ASP A 366 2.06 -0.82 14.39
CA ASP A 366 3.13 -0.64 13.42
C ASP A 366 2.60 -0.61 11.98
N ALA A 367 3.42 -0.09 11.07
CA ALA A 367 3.13 -0.17 9.66
C ALA A 367 3.25 -1.62 9.16
N SER A 368 2.17 -2.14 8.56
CA SER A 368 2.15 -3.42 7.82
C SER A 368 1.71 -3.22 6.37
N GLU A 369 1.78 -4.26 5.56
CA GLU A 369 1.21 -4.24 4.21
C GLU A 369 -0.32 -4.08 4.26
N SER A 370 -0.88 -3.37 3.27
CA SER A 370 -2.32 -3.16 3.15
C SER A 370 -3.06 -4.35 2.52
N ILE A 371 -2.33 -5.27 1.87
CA ILE A 371 -2.85 -6.46 1.19
C ILE A 371 -2.08 -7.67 1.71
N LEU A 372 -2.78 -8.72 2.13
CA LEU A 372 -2.18 -9.90 2.77
C LEU A 372 -2.60 -11.19 2.06
N GLU A 373 -1.65 -12.11 1.85
CA GLU A 373 -1.89 -13.42 1.20
C GLU A 373 -2.20 -14.55 2.22
N THR A 374 -2.60 -14.19 3.44
CA THR A 374 -2.91 -15.14 4.52
C THR A 374 -4.24 -14.79 5.19
N THR A 375 -5.00 -15.82 5.55
CA THR A 375 -6.23 -15.70 6.35
C THR A 375 -5.96 -15.61 7.85
N SER A 376 -4.69 -15.63 8.26
CA SER A 376 -4.26 -15.57 9.66
C SER A 376 -3.10 -14.60 9.84
N PRO A 377 -3.27 -13.29 9.58
CA PRO A 377 -2.21 -12.31 9.74
C PRO A 377 -1.93 -11.96 11.20
N SER A 378 -0.71 -11.45 11.42
CA SER A 378 -0.23 -10.96 12.72
C SER A 378 0.10 -9.47 12.62
N PHE A 379 -0.23 -8.71 13.66
CA PHE A 379 0.02 -7.28 13.74
C PHE A 379 0.89 -6.96 14.95
N THR A 380 1.91 -6.13 14.76
CA THR A 380 2.77 -5.67 15.86
C THR A 380 2.44 -4.24 16.25
N GLY A 381 2.79 -3.86 17.46
CA GLY A 381 2.63 -2.50 17.93
C GLY A 381 3.18 -2.30 19.33
N SER A 382 2.96 -1.11 19.86
CA SER A 382 3.36 -0.70 21.19
C SER A 382 2.19 -0.11 21.97
N ALA A 383 2.27 -0.26 23.29
CA ALA A 383 1.37 0.35 24.24
C ALA A 383 2.18 1.07 25.32
N THR A 384 1.73 2.25 25.72
CA THR A 384 2.36 3.07 26.77
C THR A 384 1.31 3.55 27.75
N VAL A 385 1.64 3.57 29.03
CA VAL A 385 0.85 4.23 30.07
C VAL A 385 1.62 5.46 30.53
N GLY A 386 1.03 6.64 30.32
CA GLY A 386 1.68 7.92 30.62
C GLY A 386 1.61 8.25 32.11
N ILE A 387 2.53 9.12 32.55
CA ILE A 387 2.47 9.79 33.86
C ILE A 387 1.76 11.13 33.60
N GLU A 388 0.72 11.45 34.37
CA GLU A 388 0.12 12.80 34.35
C GLU A 388 1.21 13.85 34.64
N ASN A 389 1.28 14.91 33.83
CA ASN A 389 2.29 15.95 34.07
C ASN A 389 1.93 16.71 35.35
N ASN A 390 2.91 17.09 36.16
CA ASN A 390 2.67 17.99 37.28
C ASN A 390 2.32 19.39 36.75
N LEU A 391 1.04 19.77 36.80
CA LEU A 391 0.54 21.05 36.32
C LEU A 391 0.39 22.10 37.44
N ASN A 392 1.03 21.92 38.60
CA ASN A 392 0.97 22.87 39.72
C ASN A 392 1.47 24.27 39.31
N LEU A 393 0.52 25.08 38.85
CA LEU A 393 0.72 26.44 38.38
C LEU A 393 -0.16 27.36 39.25
N TYR A 394 0.48 28.23 40.04
CA TYR A 394 -0.22 29.41 40.57
C TYR A 394 -0.23 30.50 39.49
N GLU A 395 -1.39 30.75 38.89
CA GLU A 395 -1.58 31.81 37.89
C GLU A 395 -2.45 32.94 38.46
N HIS A 396 -1.89 33.77 39.35
CA HIS A 396 -2.53 35.05 39.72
C HIS A 396 -1.94 36.18 38.87
N SER A 397 -2.82 36.85 38.12
CA SER A 397 -2.45 37.90 37.18
C SER A 397 -2.13 39.27 37.83
N TYR A 398 -1.98 39.35 39.16
CA TYR A 398 -1.79 40.64 39.85
C TYR A 398 -0.88 40.65 41.10
N GLU A 399 -0.15 39.57 41.40
CA GLU A 399 0.88 39.62 42.45
C GLU A 399 2.25 39.20 41.92
N SER A 400 3.13 40.19 41.80
CA SER A 400 4.55 40.04 41.51
C SER A 400 5.33 39.66 42.77
N SER A 401 5.03 38.50 43.36
CA SER A 401 5.98 37.84 44.27
C SER A 401 6.71 36.78 43.45
N GLY A 402 8.04 36.85 43.38
CA GLY A 402 8.89 35.98 42.54
C GLY A 402 8.86 34.47 42.88
N TYR A 403 7.97 34.04 43.78
CA TYR A 403 7.91 32.69 44.33
C TYR A 403 7.04 31.71 43.53
N SER A 404 6.00 32.18 42.81
CA SER A 404 5.24 31.33 41.87
C SER A 404 6.09 30.83 40.69
N THR A 405 7.30 31.40 40.51
CA THR A 405 8.28 31.02 39.50
C THR A 405 9.15 29.82 39.88
N LEU A 406 9.24 29.43 41.16
CA LEU A 406 10.13 28.35 41.62
C LEU A 406 9.56 26.95 41.35
N HIS A 407 8.30 26.71 41.69
CA HIS A 407 7.59 25.46 41.35
C HIS A 407 7.47 25.26 39.82
N LYS A 408 7.20 26.35 39.09
CA LYS A 408 7.15 26.39 37.61
C LYS A 408 8.41 25.90 36.90
N LEU A 409 9.57 25.90 37.57
CA LEU A 409 10.86 25.56 36.96
C LEU A 409 11.40 24.19 37.42
N PHE A 410 10.89 23.61 38.50
CA PHE A 410 11.55 22.47 39.19
C PHE A 410 10.63 21.40 39.82
N GLY A 411 9.30 21.52 39.75
CA GLY A 411 8.40 20.43 40.15
C GLY A 411 8.62 19.19 39.26
N PHE A 412 8.70 18.01 39.86
CA PHE A 412 8.83 16.75 39.10
C PHE A 412 7.46 16.18 38.77
N ASP A 413 7.37 15.48 37.63
CA ASP A 413 6.25 14.60 37.34
C ASP A 413 6.27 13.43 38.33
N ILE A 414 5.13 13.20 38.99
CA ILE A 414 5.02 12.32 40.15
C ILE A 414 4.61 10.94 39.63
N ASN A 415 5.53 9.97 39.67
CA ASN A 415 5.38 8.65 39.04
C ASN A 415 5.05 7.58 40.10
N ASN A 416 3.91 6.90 39.97
CA ASN A 416 3.56 5.76 40.80
C ASN A 416 3.88 4.45 40.08
N SER A 417 5.15 4.05 40.12
CA SER A 417 5.66 2.84 39.46
C SER A 417 4.92 1.52 39.77
N SER A 418 4.10 1.48 40.83
CA SER A 418 3.33 0.29 41.23
C SER A 418 1.96 0.17 40.56
N THR A 419 1.39 1.30 40.11
CA THR A 419 0.09 1.42 39.44
C THR A 419 0.23 1.64 37.93
N ASP A 420 1.37 2.17 37.46
CA ASP A 420 1.50 2.71 36.10
C ASP A 420 2.01 1.63 35.14
N GLN A 421 1.20 0.57 34.98
CA GLN A 421 1.55 -0.62 34.21
C GLN A 421 0.41 -1.10 33.31
N ILE A 422 0.79 -1.65 32.15
CA ILE A 422 -0.14 -2.35 31.25
C ILE A 422 -0.33 -3.78 31.75
N GLU A 423 -1.57 -4.17 32.05
CA GLU A 423 -1.94 -5.52 32.46
C GLU A 423 -2.12 -6.45 31.25
N SER A 424 -2.77 -5.97 30.20
CA SER A 424 -3.02 -6.79 29.02
C SER A 424 -3.22 -5.99 27.73
N ILE A 425 -3.04 -6.70 26.60
CA ILE A 425 -3.39 -6.22 25.26
C ILE A 425 -4.52 -7.08 24.71
N GLN A 426 -5.54 -6.43 24.18
CA GLN A 426 -6.69 -7.08 23.58
C GLN A 426 -6.81 -6.72 22.10
N VAL A 427 -7.16 -7.71 21.28
CA VAL A 427 -7.37 -7.57 19.83
C VAL A 427 -8.80 -7.96 19.47
N ARG A 428 -9.36 -7.32 18.45
CA ARG A 428 -10.56 -7.77 17.75
C ARG A 428 -10.46 -7.45 16.26
N VAL A 429 -11.30 -8.10 15.47
CA VAL A 429 -11.43 -7.85 14.03
C VAL A 429 -12.89 -7.53 13.72
N ASP A 430 -13.12 -6.55 12.86
CA ASP A 430 -14.42 -6.11 12.35
C ASP A 430 -15.47 -5.83 13.43
N GLY A 431 -15.05 -5.21 14.55
CA GLY A 431 -15.94 -4.92 15.67
C GLY A 431 -16.40 -6.14 16.48
N GLY A 432 -15.75 -7.29 16.30
CA GLY A 432 -16.00 -8.52 17.04
C GLY A 432 -15.69 -8.45 18.54
N VAL A 433 -15.69 -9.60 19.21
CA VAL A 433 -15.39 -9.68 20.65
C VAL A 433 -13.89 -9.49 20.89
N TRP A 434 -13.55 -8.70 21.91
CA TRP A 434 -12.16 -8.55 22.37
C TRP A 434 -11.60 -9.87 22.90
N SER A 435 -10.42 -10.25 22.43
CA SER A 435 -9.66 -11.41 22.90
C SER A 435 -8.25 -11.01 23.31
N MET A 436 -7.62 -11.81 24.18
CA MET A 436 -6.26 -11.56 24.65
C MET A 436 -5.24 -11.82 23.54
N SER A 437 -4.25 -10.93 23.41
CA SER A 437 -3.06 -11.16 22.59
C SER A 437 -2.25 -12.34 23.15
N SER A 438 -1.72 -13.21 22.27
CA SER A 438 -0.97 -14.40 22.69
C SER A 438 0.45 -14.09 23.18
N ASP A 439 1.03 -12.98 22.73
CA ASP A 439 2.42 -12.60 23.02
C ASP A 439 2.50 -11.12 23.45
N PHE A 440 2.89 -10.91 24.71
CA PHE A 440 3.04 -9.60 25.34
C PHE A 440 4.22 -9.61 26.32
N THR A 441 5.11 -8.64 26.22
CA THR A 441 6.26 -8.46 27.12
C THR A 441 6.32 -7.02 27.62
N THR A 442 6.29 -6.84 28.93
CA THR A 442 6.41 -5.54 29.61
C THR A 442 7.86 -5.18 29.87
N ASP A 443 8.29 -3.98 29.48
CA ASP A 443 9.51 -3.38 30.04
C ASP A 443 9.13 -2.57 31.29
N TYR A 444 9.44 -3.14 32.45
CA TYR A 444 9.07 -2.60 33.76
C TYR A 444 9.72 -1.23 34.06
N VAL A 445 10.79 -0.87 33.35
CA VAL A 445 11.55 0.36 33.64
C VAL A 445 10.96 1.59 32.94
N SER A 446 10.14 1.40 31.89
CA SER A 446 9.74 2.49 30.98
C SER A 446 8.23 2.69 30.81
N GLY A 447 7.37 1.89 31.42
CA GLY A 447 5.90 2.02 31.26
C GLY A 447 5.43 1.71 29.82
N SER A 448 6.27 1.05 29.02
CA SER A 448 6.04 0.72 27.62
C SER A 448 6.07 -0.79 27.41
N SER A 449 5.25 -1.27 26.48
CA SER A 449 5.16 -2.70 26.13
C SER A 449 4.95 -2.89 24.64
N THR A 450 5.59 -3.90 24.05
CA THR A 450 5.36 -4.31 22.66
C THR A 450 4.52 -5.59 22.61
N PHE A 451 3.72 -5.74 21.56
CA PHE A 451 2.82 -6.89 21.40
C PHE A 451 2.81 -7.44 19.97
N VAL A 452 2.38 -8.70 19.85
CA VAL A 452 2.02 -9.35 18.56
C VAL A 452 0.59 -9.86 18.63
N ALA A 453 -0.31 -9.18 17.92
CA ALA A 453 -1.73 -9.53 17.84
C ALA A 453 -1.97 -10.48 16.65
N ASN A 454 -2.19 -11.76 16.96
CA ASN A 454 -2.48 -12.80 15.97
C ASN A 454 -3.98 -12.87 15.66
N THR A 455 -4.33 -12.97 14.38
CA THR A 455 -5.71 -13.20 13.91
C THR A 455 -5.79 -14.53 13.17
N SER A 456 -6.97 -15.13 13.04
CA SER A 456 -7.13 -16.39 12.32
C SER A 456 -8.52 -16.54 11.70
N GLY A 457 -8.57 -17.26 10.57
CA GLY A 457 -9.82 -17.62 9.89
C GLY A 457 -10.53 -16.47 9.21
N LEU A 458 -9.81 -15.43 8.77
CA LEU A 458 -10.38 -14.30 8.05
C LEU A 458 -10.82 -14.73 6.64
N SER A 459 -11.96 -14.21 6.19
CA SER A 459 -12.42 -14.36 4.80
C SER A 459 -11.55 -13.54 3.84
N VAL A 460 -11.67 -13.79 2.54
CA VAL A 460 -11.16 -12.85 1.53
C VAL A 460 -11.99 -11.58 1.57
N GLY A 461 -11.34 -10.41 1.56
CA GLY A 461 -12.01 -9.11 1.58
C GLY A 461 -11.32 -8.08 2.48
N GLU A 462 -11.96 -6.92 2.62
CA GLU A 462 -11.50 -5.86 3.52
C GLU A 462 -11.84 -6.21 4.96
N HIS A 463 -10.87 -6.01 5.86
CA HIS A 463 -10.96 -6.27 7.29
C HIS A 463 -10.34 -5.10 8.07
N THR A 464 -10.85 -4.85 9.27
CA THR A 464 -10.28 -3.88 10.20
C THR A 464 -9.86 -4.58 11.49
N VAL A 465 -8.57 -4.52 11.82
CA VAL A 465 -8.05 -4.95 13.11
C VAL A 465 -8.05 -3.78 14.08
N GLU A 466 -8.49 -4.03 15.31
CA GLU A 466 -8.49 -3.07 16.40
C GLU A 466 -7.75 -3.67 17.60
N VAL A 467 -6.91 -2.86 18.23
CA VAL A 467 -6.15 -3.22 19.42
C VAL A 467 -6.32 -2.17 20.51
N ARG A 468 -6.48 -2.63 21.75
CA ARG A 468 -6.51 -1.77 22.93
C ARG A 468 -5.65 -2.35 24.04
N ALA A 469 -5.20 -1.49 24.94
CA ALA A 469 -4.47 -1.86 26.14
C ALA A 469 -5.39 -1.70 27.38
N VAL A 470 -5.09 -2.50 28.40
CA VAL A 470 -5.77 -2.48 29.69
C VAL A 470 -4.72 -2.16 30.75
N SER A 471 -4.93 -1.10 31.54
CA SER A 471 -4.07 -0.78 32.70
C SER A 471 -4.31 -1.80 33.82
N LYS A 472 -3.42 -1.83 34.83
CA LYS A 472 -3.59 -2.68 36.03
C LYS A 472 -4.82 -2.33 36.87
N GLN A 473 -5.38 -1.14 36.69
CA GLN A 473 -6.61 -0.66 37.32
C GLN A 473 -7.85 -1.09 36.52
N GLY A 474 -7.66 -1.63 35.32
CA GLY A 474 -8.74 -2.07 34.43
C GLY A 474 -9.16 -1.02 33.41
N ASP A 475 -8.47 0.12 33.35
CA ASP A 475 -8.83 1.21 32.44
C ASP A 475 -8.45 0.87 31.01
N THR A 476 -9.33 1.25 30.09
CA THR A 476 -9.12 1.06 28.65
C THR A 476 -9.39 2.37 27.92
N VAL A 477 -8.33 2.99 27.42
CA VAL A 477 -8.40 4.20 26.58
C VAL A 477 -7.52 4.02 25.36
N GLY A 478 -7.93 4.63 24.24
CA GLY A 478 -7.22 4.54 22.96
C GLY A 478 -7.40 3.18 22.27
N VAL A 479 -8.00 3.18 21.08
CA VAL A 479 -8.03 2.02 20.20
C VAL A 479 -7.14 2.31 18.99
N GLY A 480 -6.09 1.54 18.83
CA GLY A 480 -5.33 1.50 17.59
C GLY A 480 -6.12 0.69 16.56
N SER A 481 -6.44 1.28 15.40
CA SER A 481 -7.18 0.60 14.34
C SER A 481 -6.43 0.63 13.01
N ARG A 482 -6.53 -0.44 12.23
CA ARG A 482 -5.95 -0.53 10.89
C ARG A 482 -6.81 -1.36 9.96
N THR A 483 -7.03 -0.85 8.76
CA THR A 483 -7.75 -1.57 7.69
C THR A 483 -6.75 -2.21 6.73
N PHE A 484 -7.05 -3.44 6.30
CA PHE A 484 -6.25 -4.23 5.36
C PHE A 484 -7.17 -5.13 4.52
N THR A 485 -6.65 -5.69 3.43
CA THR A 485 -7.38 -6.63 2.57
C THR A 485 -6.74 -8.01 2.62
N VAL A 486 -7.52 -9.05 2.87
CA VAL A 486 -7.09 -10.45 2.74
C VAL A 486 -7.41 -10.92 1.32
N GLY A 487 -6.38 -11.33 0.59
CA GLY A 487 -6.49 -11.79 -0.78
C GLY A 487 -6.65 -10.66 -1.80
N HIS A 488 -5.95 -10.79 -2.91
CA HIS A 488 -6.06 -9.90 -4.06
C HIS A 488 -6.17 -10.71 -5.34
N ALA A 489 -6.91 -10.16 -6.30
CA ALA A 489 -7.03 -10.77 -7.62
C ALA A 489 -5.72 -10.52 -8.39
N PRO A 490 -5.11 -11.52 -9.05
CA PRO A 490 -3.97 -11.26 -9.92
C PRO A 490 -4.41 -10.35 -11.08
N GLU A 491 -3.45 -9.64 -11.67
CA GLU A 491 -3.70 -8.93 -12.94
C GLU A 491 -4.08 -9.92 -14.05
N ALA A 492 -4.71 -9.42 -15.12
CA ALA A 492 -5.02 -10.26 -16.27
C ALA A 492 -3.72 -10.80 -16.93
N VAL A 493 -3.78 -12.00 -17.51
CA VAL A 493 -2.64 -12.52 -18.29
C VAL A 493 -2.33 -11.60 -19.46
N SER A 494 -1.06 -11.43 -19.81
CA SER A 494 -0.64 -10.59 -20.95
C SER A 494 -0.19 -11.43 -22.15
N SER A 495 0.00 -10.79 -23.30
CA SER A 495 0.45 -11.45 -24.54
C SER A 495 -0.40 -12.67 -24.95
N LEU A 496 -1.70 -12.64 -24.63
CA LEU A 496 -2.60 -13.75 -24.95
C LEU A 496 -2.77 -13.86 -26.45
N SER A 497 -2.50 -15.05 -26.99
CA SER A 497 -2.67 -15.37 -28.39
C SER A 497 -3.19 -16.79 -28.57
N ALA A 498 -3.85 -17.05 -29.69
CA ALA A 498 -4.23 -18.37 -30.12
C ALA A 498 -3.79 -18.55 -31.57
N THR A 499 -3.04 -19.61 -31.84
CA THR A 499 -2.51 -19.93 -33.17
C THR A 499 -2.81 -21.37 -33.52
N ARG A 500 -3.02 -21.64 -34.81
CA ARG A 500 -3.15 -23.00 -35.30
C ARG A 500 -1.77 -23.65 -35.33
N VAL A 501 -1.64 -24.82 -34.70
CA VAL A 501 -0.46 -25.70 -34.81
C VAL A 501 -0.85 -26.99 -35.54
N SER A 502 0.01 -27.98 -35.71
CA SER A 502 -0.36 -29.22 -36.43
C SER A 502 -1.38 -30.09 -35.67
N GLU A 503 -1.30 -30.12 -34.33
CA GLU A 503 -2.09 -31.02 -33.46
C GLU A 503 -3.38 -30.40 -32.87
N GLY A 504 -3.50 -29.07 -32.86
CA GLY A 504 -4.65 -28.36 -32.28
C GLY A 504 -4.57 -26.84 -32.42
N ALA A 505 -5.23 -26.12 -31.53
CA ALA A 505 -5.00 -24.69 -31.33
C ALA A 505 -4.06 -24.50 -30.14
N GLU A 506 -2.89 -23.89 -30.35
CA GLU A 506 -2.05 -23.47 -29.24
C GLU A 506 -2.56 -22.14 -28.70
N VAL A 507 -2.90 -22.10 -27.42
CA VAL A 507 -3.23 -20.87 -26.69
C VAL A 507 -2.05 -20.55 -25.78
N SER A 508 -1.50 -19.35 -25.88
CA SER A 508 -0.31 -18.93 -25.13
C SER A 508 -0.48 -17.56 -24.50
N TRP A 509 0.16 -17.32 -23.36
CA TRP A 509 0.06 -16.10 -22.55
C TRP A 509 1.28 -15.92 -21.64
N SER A 510 1.33 -14.79 -20.93
CA SER A 510 2.28 -14.51 -19.85
C SER A 510 1.55 -14.37 -18.52
N ASN A 511 2.04 -15.08 -17.50
CA ASN A 511 1.45 -15.07 -16.16
C ASN A 511 1.77 -13.75 -15.41
N PRO A 512 0.86 -13.27 -14.54
CA PRO A 512 1.13 -12.14 -13.66
C PRO A 512 2.28 -12.42 -12.68
N GLU A 513 3.01 -11.37 -12.28
CA GLU A 513 4.12 -11.48 -11.32
C GLU A 513 3.66 -11.54 -9.87
N GLN A 514 2.59 -10.81 -9.52
CA GLN A 514 2.08 -10.69 -8.17
C GLN A 514 0.80 -11.50 -7.97
N TYR A 515 0.64 -12.04 -6.76
CA TYR A 515 -0.54 -12.79 -6.32
C TYR A 515 -0.86 -14.04 -7.14
N PHE A 516 -0.06 -14.42 -8.14
CA PHE A 516 -0.37 -15.49 -9.08
C PHE A 516 -0.10 -16.88 -8.51
N SER A 517 -1.06 -17.80 -8.70
CA SER A 517 -0.89 -19.23 -8.43
C SER A 517 -0.97 -20.05 -9.72
N HIS A 518 -2.05 -19.89 -10.48
CA HIS A 518 -2.32 -20.65 -11.69
C HIS A 518 -3.32 -19.90 -12.58
N VAL A 519 -3.55 -20.39 -13.80
CA VAL A 519 -4.65 -19.96 -14.64
C VAL A 519 -5.69 -21.06 -14.78
N ARG A 520 -6.92 -20.67 -15.08
CA ARG A 520 -7.95 -21.52 -15.66
C ARG A 520 -8.32 -21.00 -17.04
N VAL A 521 -8.27 -21.88 -18.04
CA VAL A 521 -8.64 -21.56 -19.42
C VAL A 521 -9.98 -22.18 -19.73
N LEU A 522 -10.94 -21.34 -20.10
CA LEU A 522 -12.28 -21.72 -20.51
C LEU A 522 -12.43 -21.53 -22.02
N ARG A 523 -13.27 -22.37 -22.64
CA ARG A 523 -13.56 -22.35 -24.08
C ARG A 523 -15.06 -22.42 -24.36
N LYS A 524 -15.51 -21.69 -25.38
CA LYS A 524 -16.86 -21.72 -25.96
C LYS A 524 -16.83 -21.53 -27.48
N THR A 525 -17.96 -21.81 -28.14
CA THR A 525 -18.15 -21.64 -29.60
C THR A 525 -19.14 -20.54 -29.97
N ASP A 526 -19.95 -20.08 -29.01
CA ASP A 526 -21.02 -19.09 -29.18
C ASP A 526 -20.70 -17.70 -28.60
N GLY A 527 -19.50 -17.51 -28.04
CA GLY A 527 -18.99 -16.24 -27.50
C GLY A 527 -17.93 -16.47 -26.42
N ALA A 528 -17.26 -15.41 -25.97
CA ALA A 528 -16.21 -15.52 -24.95
C ALA A 528 -16.78 -15.89 -23.56
N PRO A 529 -16.17 -16.85 -22.84
CA PRO A 529 -16.42 -17.07 -21.42
C PRO A 529 -16.32 -15.79 -20.59
N SER A 530 -17.35 -15.48 -19.79
CA SER A 530 -17.41 -14.26 -18.98
C SER A 530 -17.05 -14.45 -17.50
N HIS A 531 -17.09 -15.68 -16.99
CA HIS A 531 -16.72 -16.04 -15.61
C HIS A 531 -16.27 -17.50 -15.50
N MET A 532 -15.76 -17.91 -14.33
CA MET A 532 -15.10 -19.20 -14.06
C MET A 532 -15.92 -20.49 -14.28
N SER A 533 -17.19 -20.35 -14.65
CA SER A 533 -18.14 -21.44 -14.91
C SER A 533 -18.86 -21.30 -16.25
N ASP A 534 -18.51 -20.29 -17.05
CA ASP A 534 -19.11 -20.00 -18.35
C ASP A 534 -18.33 -20.69 -19.47
N GLY A 535 -18.54 -21.99 -19.68
CA GLY A 535 -17.90 -22.75 -20.75
C GLY A 535 -17.21 -24.01 -20.27
N GLU A 536 -16.45 -24.61 -21.18
CA GLU A 536 -15.68 -25.84 -20.91
C GLU A 536 -14.29 -25.49 -20.40
N VAL A 537 -13.86 -26.12 -19.30
CA VAL A 537 -12.49 -25.98 -18.78
C VAL A 537 -11.56 -26.85 -19.63
N VAL A 538 -10.69 -26.22 -20.40
CA VAL A 538 -9.75 -26.91 -21.31
C VAL A 538 -8.33 -26.98 -20.74
N TYR A 539 -8.00 -26.11 -19.78
CA TYR A 539 -6.72 -26.16 -19.06
C TYR A 539 -6.83 -25.52 -17.66
N GLU A 540 -6.10 -26.08 -16.70
CA GLU A 540 -5.91 -25.50 -15.37
C GLU A 540 -4.51 -25.84 -14.84
N GLY A 541 -3.72 -24.81 -14.49
CA GLY A 541 -2.34 -24.97 -14.08
C GLY A 541 -1.50 -23.70 -14.25
N SER A 542 -0.19 -23.80 -14.00
CA SER A 542 0.73 -22.65 -14.00
C SER A 542 1.54 -22.48 -15.30
N ALA A 543 1.25 -23.25 -16.35
CA ALA A 543 1.94 -23.09 -17.63
C ALA A 543 1.62 -21.73 -18.27
N THR A 544 2.35 -21.43 -19.34
CA THR A 544 2.20 -20.22 -20.16
C THR A 544 1.65 -20.53 -21.56
N SER A 545 1.41 -21.81 -21.86
CA SER A 545 0.67 -22.23 -23.05
C SER A 545 0.06 -23.61 -22.86
N PHE A 546 -0.94 -23.92 -23.69
CA PHE A 546 -1.48 -25.26 -23.86
C PHE A 546 -1.96 -25.48 -25.29
N ILE A 547 -1.98 -26.73 -25.75
CA ILE A 547 -2.53 -27.10 -27.06
C ILE A 547 -3.89 -27.75 -26.87
N ASP A 548 -4.93 -27.11 -27.38
CA ASP A 548 -6.28 -27.67 -27.47
C ASP A 548 -6.40 -28.58 -28.70
N THR A 549 -6.26 -29.88 -28.50
CA THR A 549 -6.37 -30.90 -29.55
C THR A 549 -7.80 -31.25 -29.92
N SER A 550 -8.79 -30.71 -29.22
CA SER A 550 -10.21 -31.04 -29.42
C SER A 550 -10.95 -30.03 -30.30
N VAL A 551 -10.24 -29.05 -30.86
CA VAL A 551 -10.82 -28.08 -31.79
C VAL A 551 -11.15 -28.72 -33.14
N GLU A 552 -12.20 -28.21 -33.77
CA GLU A 552 -12.69 -28.67 -35.08
C GLU A 552 -12.37 -27.64 -36.17
N ASN A 553 -12.13 -28.13 -37.40
CA ASN A 553 -11.85 -27.25 -38.56
C ASN A 553 -13.04 -26.33 -38.84
N LYS A 554 -12.77 -25.06 -39.14
CA LYS A 554 -13.77 -23.98 -39.40
C LYS A 554 -14.75 -23.66 -38.28
N GLN A 555 -14.59 -24.29 -37.11
CA GLN A 555 -15.39 -23.91 -35.94
C GLN A 555 -14.69 -22.75 -35.24
N LYS A 556 -15.41 -21.64 -35.04
CA LYS A 556 -14.89 -20.53 -34.24
C LYS A 556 -14.91 -20.92 -32.77
N TYR A 557 -13.80 -20.67 -32.08
CA TYR A 557 -13.62 -20.85 -30.64
C TYR A 557 -13.22 -19.56 -29.99
N TYR A 558 -13.74 -19.34 -28.79
CA TYR A 558 -13.34 -18.25 -27.90
C TYR A 558 -12.74 -18.86 -26.65
N TYR A 559 -11.54 -18.40 -26.31
CA TYR A 559 -10.86 -18.75 -25.07
C TYR A 559 -10.87 -17.57 -24.13
N THR A 560 -10.99 -17.84 -22.83
CA THR A 560 -10.72 -16.85 -21.79
C THR A 560 -9.82 -17.45 -20.74
N VAL A 561 -8.73 -16.74 -20.46
CA VAL A 561 -7.72 -17.16 -19.48
C VAL A 561 -7.88 -16.32 -18.22
N PHE A 562 -8.36 -16.95 -17.15
CA PHE A 562 -8.54 -16.31 -15.84
C PHE A 562 -7.36 -16.67 -14.93
N PRO A 563 -6.56 -15.69 -14.47
CA PRO A 563 -5.55 -15.94 -13.47
C PRO A 563 -6.18 -16.03 -12.07
N VAL A 564 -5.61 -16.88 -11.21
CA VAL A 564 -6.15 -17.20 -9.89
C VAL A 564 -5.02 -17.07 -8.86
N SER A 565 -5.33 -16.46 -7.72
CA SER A 565 -4.37 -16.32 -6.61
C SER A 565 -4.27 -17.54 -5.71
N GLY A 566 -3.26 -17.56 -4.83
CA GLY A 566 -3.08 -18.64 -3.85
C GLY A 566 -4.27 -18.84 -2.89
N LEU A 567 -5.06 -17.78 -2.69
CA LEU A 567 -6.30 -17.81 -1.89
C LEU A 567 -7.57 -18.02 -2.75
N GLY A 568 -7.43 -18.28 -4.05
CA GLY A 568 -8.55 -18.55 -4.95
C GLY A 568 -9.28 -17.30 -5.47
N VAL A 569 -8.72 -16.10 -5.30
CA VAL A 569 -9.29 -14.87 -5.86
C VAL A 569 -9.01 -14.83 -7.35
N VAL A 570 -10.05 -14.57 -8.14
CA VAL A 570 -10.01 -14.65 -9.61
C VAL A 570 -9.76 -13.27 -10.19
N GLY A 571 -8.72 -13.15 -11.01
CA GLY A 571 -8.39 -11.97 -11.81
C GLY A 571 -9.28 -11.83 -13.04
N THR A 572 -9.22 -10.65 -13.67
CA THR A 572 -9.95 -10.39 -14.92
C THR A 572 -9.46 -11.36 -16.01
N GLY A 573 -10.40 -12.02 -16.67
CA GLY A 573 -10.10 -12.91 -17.79
C GLY A 573 -9.81 -12.13 -19.07
N ASN A 574 -8.72 -12.50 -19.76
CA ASN A 574 -8.44 -11.99 -21.10
C ASN A 574 -8.89 -12.98 -22.17
N VAL A 575 -9.38 -12.44 -23.29
CA VAL A 575 -10.07 -13.18 -24.34
C VAL A 575 -9.21 -13.27 -25.59
N VAL A 576 -9.22 -14.43 -26.24
CA VAL A 576 -8.74 -14.59 -27.61
C VAL A 576 -9.68 -15.50 -28.39
N GLU A 577 -9.82 -15.26 -29.67
CA GLU A 577 -10.59 -16.10 -30.57
C GLU A 577 -9.71 -16.72 -31.65
N ILE A 578 -10.11 -17.89 -32.11
CA ILE A 578 -9.47 -18.57 -33.23
C ILE A 578 -10.54 -19.34 -34.01
N MET A 579 -10.44 -19.32 -35.33
CA MET A 579 -11.12 -20.27 -36.20
C MET A 579 -10.02 -21.13 -36.86
N PRO A 580 -9.77 -22.34 -36.37
CA PRO A 580 -8.75 -23.22 -36.95
C PRO A 580 -9.07 -23.51 -38.41
N VAL A 581 -8.14 -23.18 -39.32
CA VAL A 581 -8.16 -23.59 -40.73
C VAL A 581 -7.07 -24.63 -40.91
N TYR A 582 -7.40 -25.76 -41.55
CA TYR A 582 -6.47 -26.90 -41.68
C TYR A 582 -5.88 -26.95 -43.08
N ASN A 583 -4.59 -27.22 -43.15
CA ASN A 583 -3.91 -27.41 -44.43
C ASN A 583 -4.07 -28.86 -44.88
N TYR A 584 -4.55 -29.06 -46.11
CA TYR A 584 -4.71 -30.39 -46.69
C TYR A 584 -3.93 -30.55 -47.98
N ILE A 585 -3.41 -31.77 -48.16
CA ILE A 585 -2.91 -32.25 -49.42
C ILE A 585 -4.11 -32.65 -50.27
N VAL A 586 -4.23 -32.07 -51.45
CA VAL A 586 -5.26 -32.38 -52.42
C VAL A 586 -4.66 -33.23 -53.53
N THR A 587 -5.30 -34.35 -53.83
CA THR A 587 -4.85 -35.25 -54.89
C THR A 587 -5.90 -35.41 -55.98
N GLY A 588 -5.44 -35.43 -57.23
CA GLY A 588 -6.24 -35.75 -58.41
C GLY A 588 -5.90 -37.14 -58.94
N SER A 589 -6.92 -37.95 -59.19
CA SER A 589 -6.75 -39.27 -59.80
C SER A 589 -6.11 -39.19 -61.18
N GLY A 590 -5.16 -40.09 -61.46
CA GLY A 590 -4.50 -40.20 -62.76
C GLY A 590 -5.37 -40.78 -63.87
N LYS A 591 -4.78 -40.98 -65.05
CA LYS A 591 -5.45 -41.52 -66.25
C LYS A 591 -6.04 -42.92 -66.02
N ASP A 592 -7.12 -43.25 -66.71
CA ASP A 592 -7.86 -44.52 -66.62
C ASP A 592 -8.56 -44.78 -65.27
N ARG A 593 -8.62 -43.76 -64.41
CA ARG A 593 -9.29 -43.80 -63.10
C ARG A 593 -10.49 -42.86 -63.08
N SER A 594 -11.42 -43.13 -62.17
CA SER A 594 -12.49 -42.20 -61.85
C SER A 594 -11.90 -40.87 -61.35
N PRO A 595 -12.47 -39.72 -61.74
CA PRO A 595 -11.88 -38.39 -61.52
C PRO A 595 -12.15 -37.90 -60.10
N TYR A 596 -11.61 -38.61 -59.12
CA TYR A 596 -11.73 -38.27 -57.71
C TYR A 596 -10.72 -37.19 -57.32
N VAL A 597 -11.23 -36.22 -56.58
CA VAL A 597 -10.44 -35.39 -55.67
C VAL A 597 -10.42 -36.08 -54.31
N ARG A 598 -9.25 -36.13 -53.66
CA ARG A 598 -9.12 -36.60 -52.27
C ARG A 598 -8.27 -35.65 -51.45
N LEU A 599 -8.71 -35.41 -50.22
CA LEU A 599 -8.04 -34.54 -49.25
C LEU A 599 -7.38 -35.39 -48.17
N PHE A 600 -6.13 -35.08 -47.85
CA PHE A 600 -5.35 -35.75 -46.81
C PHE A 600 -4.75 -34.73 -45.84
N ASP A 601 -4.71 -35.07 -44.55
CA ASP A 601 -3.95 -34.27 -43.57
C ASP A 601 -2.43 -34.46 -43.72
N TYR A 602 -1.66 -33.71 -42.92
CA TYR A 602 -0.20 -33.78 -42.91
C TYR A 602 0.36 -35.15 -42.47
N HIS A 603 -0.47 -36.03 -41.90
CA HIS A 603 -0.12 -37.42 -41.59
C HIS A 603 -0.46 -38.40 -42.72
N GLY A 604 -1.06 -37.93 -43.82
CA GLY A 604 -1.50 -38.75 -44.93
C GLY A 604 -2.82 -39.49 -44.67
N GLN A 605 -3.62 -39.07 -43.69
CA GLN A 605 -4.95 -39.63 -43.46
C GLN A 605 -5.99 -38.92 -44.32
N GLN A 606 -6.81 -39.70 -45.04
CA GLN A 606 -7.85 -39.14 -45.89
C GLN A 606 -8.96 -38.50 -45.05
N LYS A 607 -9.26 -37.22 -45.31
CA LYS A 607 -10.35 -36.47 -44.64
C LYS A 607 -11.60 -36.33 -45.50
N GLY A 608 -11.45 -36.38 -46.83
CA GLY A 608 -12.57 -36.23 -47.75
C GLY A 608 -12.27 -36.76 -49.14
N SER A 609 -13.33 -37.06 -49.90
CA SER A 609 -13.22 -37.40 -51.32
C SER A 609 -14.52 -37.15 -52.07
N PHE A 610 -14.43 -36.70 -53.32
CA PHE A 610 -15.60 -36.50 -54.19
C PHE A 610 -15.22 -36.65 -55.67
N LEU A 611 -16.23 -36.88 -56.51
CA LEU A 611 -16.06 -36.92 -57.97
C LEU A 611 -16.11 -35.50 -58.56
N ALA A 612 -15.01 -35.04 -59.14
CA ALA A 612 -14.95 -33.72 -59.78
C ALA A 612 -15.60 -33.70 -61.18
N TYR A 613 -15.75 -34.85 -61.83
CA TYR A 613 -16.39 -35.00 -63.14
C TYR A 613 -17.26 -36.25 -63.15
N ALA A 614 -18.09 -36.41 -64.19
CA ALA A 614 -18.85 -37.64 -64.39
C ALA A 614 -17.89 -38.84 -64.37
N ASP A 615 -18.30 -39.95 -63.74
CA ASP A 615 -17.43 -41.11 -63.56
C ASP A 615 -16.86 -41.65 -64.89
N SER A 616 -17.58 -41.47 -66.01
CA SER A 616 -17.13 -41.83 -67.35
C SER A 616 -15.90 -41.05 -67.85
N MET A 617 -15.53 -39.93 -67.24
CA MET A 617 -14.32 -39.17 -67.59
C MET A 617 -13.10 -39.87 -66.99
N LYS A 618 -12.37 -40.64 -67.81
CA LYS A 618 -11.20 -41.43 -67.38
C LYS A 618 -9.86 -40.86 -67.90
N HIS A 619 -9.80 -39.55 -68.14
CA HIS A 619 -8.65 -38.88 -68.77
C HIS A 619 -7.67 -38.26 -67.76
N GLY A 620 -7.85 -38.53 -66.47
CA GLY A 620 -7.05 -37.95 -65.39
C GLY A 620 -7.54 -36.56 -64.99
N LEU A 621 -7.10 -36.14 -63.80
CA LEU A 621 -7.54 -34.91 -63.14
C LEU A 621 -6.33 -34.08 -62.74
N GLU A 622 -6.22 -32.86 -63.25
CA GLU A 622 -5.33 -31.85 -62.68
C GLU A 622 -6.03 -31.14 -61.53
N VAL A 623 -5.27 -30.79 -60.50
CA VAL A 623 -5.75 -30.13 -59.28
C VAL A 623 -4.86 -28.94 -58.94
N ALA A 624 -5.48 -27.86 -58.48
CA ALA A 624 -4.86 -26.70 -57.86
C ALA A 624 -5.78 -26.22 -56.73
N THR A 625 -5.27 -25.33 -55.88
CA THR A 625 -5.97 -24.79 -54.73
C THR A 625 -5.67 -23.32 -54.60
N GLY A 626 -6.66 -22.51 -54.23
CA GLY A 626 -6.49 -21.08 -54.03
C GLY A 626 -7.75 -20.40 -53.52
N ASP A 627 -7.59 -19.34 -52.74
CA ASP A 627 -8.68 -18.51 -52.20
C ASP A 627 -9.27 -17.64 -53.32
N LEU A 628 -10.34 -18.10 -53.97
CA LEU A 628 -10.90 -17.43 -55.14
C LEU A 628 -11.91 -16.33 -54.78
N ASP A 629 -12.45 -16.36 -53.56
CA ASP A 629 -13.46 -15.39 -53.11
C ASP A 629 -12.99 -14.41 -52.02
N GLY A 630 -11.81 -14.61 -51.46
CA GLY A 630 -11.10 -13.73 -50.51
C GLY A 630 -11.52 -13.96 -49.07
N ASP A 631 -11.98 -15.16 -48.71
CA ASP A 631 -12.44 -15.50 -47.36
C ASP A 631 -11.35 -16.13 -46.47
N GLY A 632 -10.14 -16.31 -47.01
CA GLY A 632 -8.99 -16.94 -46.34
C GLY A 632 -9.03 -18.47 -46.36
N ILE A 633 -9.96 -19.06 -47.12
CA ILE A 633 -10.11 -20.50 -47.30
C ILE A 633 -9.96 -20.81 -48.79
N ASP A 634 -9.07 -21.74 -49.12
CA ASP A 634 -8.85 -22.15 -50.49
C ASP A 634 -10.04 -22.95 -51.05
N GLU A 635 -10.36 -22.68 -52.31
CA GLU A 635 -11.16 -23.54 -53.15
C GLU A 635 -10.30 -24.59 -53.86
N ILE A 636 -10.91 -25.73 -54.20
CA ILE A 636 -10.31 -26.76 -55.05
C ILE A 636 -10.66 -26.48 -56.50
N ILE A 637 -9.63 -26.21 -57.31
CA ILE A 637 -9.72 -26.00 -58.74
C ILE A 637 -9.33 -27.29 -59.45
N THR A 638 -10.16 -27.73 -60.38
CA THR A 638 -9.91 -28.97 -61.13
C THR A 638 -9.93 -28.74 -62.63
N GLY A 639 -8.99 -29.38 -63.33
CA GLY A 639 -8.93 -29.41 -64.78
C GLY A 639 -8.98 -30.84 -65.31
N ALA A 640 -9.68 -31.05 -66.43
CA ALA A 640 -9.69 -32.37 -67.07
C ALA A 640 -8.38 -32.63 -67.84
N GLY A 641 -7.82 -33.84 -67.67
CA GLY A 641 -6.55 -34.25 -68.26
C GLY A 641 -6.61 -34.63 -69.75
N GLU A 642 -5.51 -35.17 -70.27
CA GLU A 642 -5.33 -35.48 -71.69
C GLU A 642 -6.36 -36.48 -72.24
N GLY A 643 -7.05 -36.07 -73.31
CA GLY A 643 -8.13 -36.80 -73.96
C GLY A 643 -9.52 -36.27 -73.59
N ALA A 644 -9.65 -35.45 -72.54
CA ALA A 644 -10.86 -34.72 -72.21
C ALA A 644 -10.85 -33.27 -72.73
N GLY A 645 -12.01 -32.61 -72.67
CA GLY A 645 -12.15 -31.19 -73.01
C GLY A 645 -11.48 -30.26 -72.00
N PRO A 646 -11.17 -29.00 -72.34
CA PRO A 646 -10.45 -28.06 -71.47
C PRO A 646 -11.37 -27.43 -70.41
N GLN A 647 -12.12 -28.26 -69.68
CA GLN A 647 -13.07 -27.79 -68.67
C GLN A 647 -12.36 -27.54 -67.34
N VAL A 648 -12.71 -26.42 -66.71
CA VAL A 648 -12.36 -26.04 -65.34
C VAL A 648 -13.60 -26.14 -64.46
N ARG A 649 -13.47 -26.70 -63.25
CA ARG A 649 -14.52 -26.72 -62.22
C ARG A 649 -13.93 -26.37 -60.86
N VAL A 650 -14.71 -25.70 -60.03
CA VAL A 650 -14.32 -25.20 -58.70
C VAL A 650 -15.25 -25.76 -57.63
N PHE A 651 -14.67 -26.22 -56.53
CA PHE A 651 -15.35 -26.86 -55.41
C PHE A 651 -14.82 -26.35 -54.06
N ASP A 652 -15.62 -26.46 -53.01
CA ASP A 652 -15.10 -26.38 -51.64
C ASP A 652 -14.45 -27.72 -51.20
N SER A 653 -13.88 -27.75 -49.99
CA SER A 653 -13.24 -28.94 -49.41
C SER A 653 -14.22 -30.11 -49.15
N ALA A 654 -15.52 -29.84 -49.08
CA ALA A 654 -16.56 -30.87 -48.97
C ALA A 654 -17.02 -31.42 -50.34
N GLY A 655 -16.51 -30.87 -51.45
CA GLY A 655 -16.88 -31.26 -52.81
C GLY A 655 -18.17 -30.60 -53.31
N LYS A 656 -18.68 -29.58 -52.62
CA LYS A 656 -19.79 -28.76 -53.10
C LYS A 656 -19.28 -27.86 -54.21
N VAL A 657 -20.05 -27.77 -55.29
CA VAL A 657 -19.72 -26.91 -56.43
C VAL A 657 -19.81 -25.43 -56.01
N LYS A 658 -18.70 -24.70 -56.15
CA LYS A 658 -18.62 -23.24 -55.95
C LYS A 658 -18.88 -22.47 -57.25
N MET A 659 -18.53 -23.06 -58.40
CA MET A 659 -18.80 -22.49 -59.73
C MET A 659 -19.76 -23.38 -60.54
N THR A 660 -21.00 -22.92 -60.72
CA THR A 660 -22.05 -23.70 -61.42
C THR A 660 -21.64 -23.99 -62.87
N ASN A 661 -21.70 -25.27 -63.28
CA ASN A 661 -21.31 -25.82 -64.60
C ASN A 661 -19.83 -25.70 -65.01
N GLY A 662 -19.02 -24.92 -64.29
CA GLY A 662 -17.66 -24.63 -64.70
C GLY A 662 -17.58 -23.88 -66.03
N PHE A 663 -16.38 -23.79 -66.61
CA PHE A 663 -16.18 -23.17 -67.93
C PHE A 663 -15.14 -23.92 -68.78
N PHE A 664 -15.14 -23.67 -70.09
CA PHE A 664 -14.10 -24.17 -70.99
C PHE A 664 -13.03 -23.09 -71.19
N ALA A 665 -11.82 -23.35 -70.72
CA ALA A 665 -10.70 -22.39 -70.79
C ALA A 665 -10.15 -22.22 -72.21
N PHE A 666 -10.43 -23.16 -73.12
CA PHE A 666 -10.08 -23.09 -74.54
C PHE A 666 -11.26 -23.57 -75.39
N ASN A 667 -11.04 -23.77 -76.69
CA ASN A 667 -12.08 -24.32 -77.57
C ASN A 667 -12.61 -25.65 -77.01
N ASP A 668 -13.92 -25.78 -76.89
CA ASP A 668 -14.63 -26.93 -76.30
C ASP A 668 -14.41 -28.26 -77.06
N LYS A 669 -13.92 -28.22 -78.30
CA LYS A 669 -13.51 -29.39 -79.11
C LYS A 669 -12.04 -29.77 -78.93
N PHE A 670 -11.24 -28.93 -78.27
CA PHE A 670 -9.87 -29.30 -77.90
C PHE A 670 -9.90 -30.51 -76.95
N ARG A 671 -8.99 -31.46 -77.14
CA ARG A 671 -8.94 -32.71 -76.35
C ARG A 671 -7.59 -32.94 -75.66
N GLY A 672 -6.76 -31.91 -75.60
CA GLY A 672 -5.46 -31.99 -74.90
C GLY A 672 -5.55 -31.85 -73.39
N GLY A 673 -6.74 -31.62 -72.83
CA GLY A 673 -6.88 -31.24 -71.43
C GLY A 673 -6.24 -29.87 -71.13
N ILE A 674 -6.03 -29.61 -69.84
CA ILE A 674 -5.42 -28.36 -69.34
C ILE A 674 -4.54 -28.63 -68.13
N HIS A 675 -3.66 -27.69 -67.81
CA HIS A 675 -2.98 -27.57 -66.52
C HIS A 675 -3.51 -26.33 -65.80
N VAL A 676 -3.74 -26.43 -64.49
CA VAL A 676 -4.33 -25.35 -63.67
C VAL A 676 -3.39 -24.97 -62.54
N ALA A 677 -3.39 -23.69 -62.20
CA ALA A 677 -2.78 -23.10 -61.02
C ALA A 677 -3.65 -21.90 -60.58
N SER A 678 -3.38 -21.36 -59.40
CA SER A 678 -3.96 -20.09 -58.95
C SER A 678 -2.91 -19.19 -58.31
N GLY A 679 -3.25 -17.92 -58.14
CA GLY A 679 -2.49 -16.94 -57.36
C GLY A 679 -3.06 -15.53 -57.51
N ASP A 680 -2.87 -14.68 -56.52
CA ASP A 680 -3.30 -13.27 -56.55
C ASP A 680 -2.36 -12.44 -57.44
N LEU A 681 -2.73 -12.24 -58.70
CA LEU A 681 -1.87 -11.59 -59.71
C LEU A 681 -2.05 -10.08 -59.75
N ASP A 682 -3.11 -9.54 -59.14
CA ASP A 682 -3.41 -8.10 -59.07
C ASP A 682 -3.48 -7.47 -57.69
N GLY A 683 -3.22 -8.24 -56.63
CA GLY A 683 -3.06 -7.80 -55.25
C GLY A 683 -4.38 -7.43 -54.59
N ASP A 684 -5.49 -8.00 -55.05
CA ASP A 684 -6.83 -7.70 -54.52
C ASP A 684 -7.26 -8.63 -53.37
N GLY A 685 -6.40 -9.57 -52.99
CA GLY A 685 -6.67 -10.56 -51.95
C GLY A 685 -7.51 -11.74 -52.41
N LYS A 686 -7.81 -11.84 -53.71
CA LYS A 686 -8.45 -13.00 -54.34
C LYS A 686 -7.50 -13.58 -55.38
N GLU A 687 -7.40 -14.90 -55.42
CA GLU A 687 -6.57 -15.56 -56.40
C GLU A 687 -7.27 -15.67 -57.76
N GLU A 688 -6.50 -15.51 -58.84
CA GLU A 688 -6.95 -15.81 -60.20
C GLU A 688 -6.71 -17.26 -60.57
N ILE A 689 -7.54 -17.80 -61.46
CA ILE A 689 -7.34 -19.12 -62.08
C ILE A 689 -6.45 -18.98 -63.32
N ILE A 690 -5.27 -19.59 -63.30
CA ILE A 690 -4.31 -19.63 -64.41
C ILE A 690 -4.41 -20.97 -65.12
N VAL A 691 -4.64 -20.94 -66.44
CA VAL A 691 -4.85 -22.16 -67.23
C VAL A 691 -3.87 -22.25 -68.40
N GLY A 692 -3.10 -23.34 -68.42
CA GLY A 692 -2.23 -23.74 -69.51
C GLY A 692 -2.87 -24.82 -70.39
N ALA A 693 -2.75 -24.72 -71.72
CA ALA A 693 -3.22 -25.78 -72.61
C ALA A 693 -2.31 -27.04 -72.50
N GLY A 694 -2.91 -28.22 -72.42
CA GLY A 694 -2.20 -29.51 -72.40
C GLY A 694 -1.71 -29.98 -73.78
N PRO A 695 -1.27 -31.25 -73.90
CA PRO A 695 -0.72 -31.83 -75.14
C PRO A 695 -1.62 -31.70 -76.37
N GLY A 696 -1.01 -31.47 -77.55
CA GLY A 696 -1.72 -31.16 -78.79
C GLY A 696 -2.15 -29.70 -78.93
N GLY A 697 -2.17 -28.94 -77.84
CA GLY A 697 -2.35 -27.49 -77.81
C GLY A 697 -1.03 -26.74 -78.01
N GLY A 698 -1.11 -25.48 -78.45
CA GLY A 698 0.03 -24.57 -78.33
C GLY A 698 0.38 -24.32 -76.86
N PRO A 699 1.57 -23.77 -76.52
CA PRO A 699 1.88 -23.35 -75.15
C PRO A 699 1.05 -22.10 -74.85
N HIS A 700 -0.25 -22.24 -74.64
CA HIS A 700 -1.18 -21.11 -74.52
C HIS A 700 -1.57 -20.97 -73.06
N VAL A 701 -1.41 -19.77 -72.51
CA VAL A 701 -1.80 -19.43 -71.14
C VAL A 701 -2.92 -18.39 -71.17
N ARG A 702 -3.95 -18.61 -70.34
CA ARG A 702 -5.07 -17.69 -70.09
C ARG A 702 -5.32 -17.58 -68.59
N ILE A 703 -5.91 -16.46 -68.17
CA ILE A 703 -6.13 -16.13 -66.76
C ILE A 703 -7.59 -15.72 -66.58
N PHE A 704 -8.23 -16.24 -65.54
CA PHE A 704 -9.64 -16.04 -65.23
C PHE A 704 -9.82 -15.61 -63.77
N ASP A 705 -10.90 -14.89 -63.47
CA ASP A 705 -11.34 -14.62 -62.09
C ASP A 705 -11.99 -15.88 -61.45
N GLY A 706 -12.35 -15.78 -60.17
CA GLY A 706 -13.03 -16.85 -59.42
C GLY A 706 -14.40 -17.23 -59.99
N GLU A 707 -15.03 -16.34 -60.76
CA GLU A 707 -16.30 -16.58 -61.46
C GLU A 707 -16.12 -17.21 -62.85
N GLY A 708 -14.88 -17.38 -63.33
CA GLY A 708 -14.54 -17.98 -64.62
C GLY A 708 -14.59 -17.01 -65.81
N ASN A 709 -14.64 -15.70 -65.58
CA ASN A 709 -14.49 -14.68 -66.62
C ASN A 709 -13.01 -14.41 -66.87
N GLU A 710 -12.64 -14.06 -68.10
CA GLU A 710 -11.25 -13.73 -68.44
C GLU A 710 -10.86 -12.36 -67.81
N LYS A 711 -10.07 -12.37 -66.73
CA LYS A 711 -9.70 -11.15 -65.95
C LYS A 711 -8.69 -10.27 -66.70
N PHE A 712 -7.73 -10.87 -67.42
CA PHE A 712 -6.71 -10.15 -68.21
C PHE A 712 -6.82 -10.45 -69.71
N THR A 713 -6.86 -9.41 -70.55
CA THR A 713 -7.14 -9.55 -71.99
C THR A 713 -5.96 -10.09 -72.83
N ARG A 714 -4.77 -10.24 -72.24
CA ARG A 714 -3.55 -10.69 -72.93
C ARG A 714 -3.28 -12.18 -72.71
N LYS A 715 -4.06 -13.02 -73.38
CA LYS A 715 -3.67 -14.42 -73.62
C LYS A 715 -2.32 -14.47 -74.35
N PHE A 716 -1.43 -15.36 -73.94
CA PHE A 716 -0.06 -15.35 -74.44
C PHE A 716 0.55 -16.74 -74.63
N PHE A 717 1.66 -16.76 -75.37
CA PHE A 717 2.44 -17.96 -75.63
C PHE A 717 3.86 -17.77 -75.08
N PRO A 718 4.24 -18.39 -73.95
CA PRO A 718 5.56 -18.22 -73.34
C PRO A 718 6.68 -18.88 -74.16
N TYR A 719 6.34 -19.78 -75.09
CA TYR A 719 7.27 -20.45 -75.99
C TYR A 719 6.85 -20.33 -77.46
N THR A 720 7.57 -21.00 -78.37
CA THR A 720 7.25 -20.94 -79.80
C THR A 720 5.81 -21.40 -80.04
N LYS A 721 5.03 -20.58 -80.77
CA LYS A 721 3.60 -20.83 -81.01
C LYS A 721 3.30 -22.15 -81.74
N ASN A 722 4.31 -22.74 -82.39
CA ASN A 722 4.20 -24.02 -83.09
C ASN A 722 4.55 -25.23 -82.22
N PHE A 723 5.06 -25.03 -81.01
CA PHE A 723 5.22 -26.10 -80.03
C PHE A 723 3.85 -26.69 -79.69
N ARG A 724 3.76 -28.01 -79.55
CA ARG A 724 2.50 -28.73 -79.32
C ARG A 724 2.49 -29.61 -78.07
N GLY A 725 3.53 -29.52 -77.24
CA GLY A 725 3.59 -30.25 -75.96
C GLY A 725 2.81 -29.57 -74.83
N GLY A 726 2.10 -28.47 -75.09
CA GLY A 726 1.38 -27.72 -74.07
C GLY A 726 2.29 -26.88 -73.16
N VAL A 727 1.76 -26.44 -72.01
CA VAL A 727 2.46 -25.63 -71.02
C VAL A 727 1.94 -25.92 -69.60
N HIS A 728 2.86 -26.23 -68.68
CA HIS A 728 2.56 -26.26 -67.25
C HIS A 728 2.65 -24.86 -66.67
N VAL A 729 1.80 -24.58 -65.69
CA VAL A 729 1.67 -23.28 -65.03
C VAL A 729 1.76 -23.45 -63.52
N ALA A 730 2.34 -22.45 -62.86
CA ALA A 730 2.31 -22.23 -61.42
C ALA A 730 2.27 -20.72 -61.17
N SER A 731 2.05 -20.32 -59.92
CA SER A 731 2.22 -18.94 -59.51
C SER A 731 2.93 -18.84 -58.16
N GLY A 732 3.42 -17.65 -57.84
CA GLY A 732 3.91 -17.29 -56.51
C GLY A 732 4.48 -15.87 -56.50
N ASP A 733 4.46 -15.19 -55.37
CA ASP A 733 5.11 -13.88 -55.20
C ASP A 733 6.63 -14.08 -55.09
N LEU A 734 7.34 -13.97 -56.21
CA LEU A 734 8.78 -14.24 -56.29
C LEU A 734 9.62 -13.02 -55.89
N ASP A 735 9.02 -11.82 -55.75
CA ASP A 735 9.74 -10.61 -55.39
C ASP A 735 9.34 -9.91 -54.10
N GLY A 736 8.30 -10.40 -53.44
CA GLY A 736 7.77 -9.89 -52.18
C GLY A 736 7.02 -8.58 -52.37
N ASP A 737 6.42 -8.35 -53.56
CA ASP A 737 5.65 -7.14 -53.86
C ASP A 737 4.16 -7.27 -53.51
N GLY A 738 3.74 -8.44 -53.00
CA GLY A 738 2.35 -8.77 -52.68
C GLY A 738 1.53 -9.19 -53.89
N MET A 739 2.14 -9.32 -55.08
CA MET A 739 1.51 -9.79 -56.30
C MET A 739 2.23 -11.04 -56.80
N ALA A 740 1.48 -12.09 -57.13
CA ALA A 740 2.06 -13.31 -57.68
C ALA A 740 2.52 -13.14 -59.14
N GLU A 741 3.61 -13.81 -59.51
CA GLU A 741 4.03 -14.01 -60.90
C GLU A 741 3.46 -15.30 -61.49
N VAL A 742 3.27 -15.31 -62.81
CA VAL A 742 2.97 -16.53 -63.58
C VAL A 742 4.27 -17.23 -63.98
N ILE A 743 4.45 -18.46 -63.51
CA ILE A 743 5.59 -19.32 -63.83
C ILE A 743 5.15 -20.36 -64.85
N THR A 744 5.96 -20.58 -65.87
CA THR A 744 5.64 -21.51 -66.97
C THR A 744 6.80 -22.46 -67.25
N SER A 745 6.45 -23.68 -67.64
CA SER A 745 7.39 -24.68 -68.17
C SER A 745 6.79 -25.46 -69.35
N PRO A 746 7.59 -25.92 -70.33
CA PRO A 746 7.07 -26.71 -71.44
C PRO A 746 6.72 -28.13 -70.97
N GLY A 747 5.65 -28.69 -71.54
CA GLY A 747 5.38 -30.12 -71.44
C GLY A 747 6.29 -30.97 -72.33
N GLU A 748 5.87 -32.21 -72.60
CA GLU A 748 6.66 -33.21 -73.35
C GLU A 748 7.12 -32.69 -74.73
N GLY A 749 8.36 -33.04 -75.12
CA GLY A 749 9.00 -32.59 -76.36
C GLY A 749 9.64 -31.20 -76.26
N GLY A 750 9.37 -30.43 -75.19
CA GLY A 750 9.99 -29.16 -74.89
C GLY A 750 11.25 -29.29 -74.03
N GLY A 751 12.15 -28.30 -74.08
CA GLY A 751 13.31 -28.24 -73.18
C GLY A 751 12.90 -27.87 -71.74
N PRO A 752 13.76 -28.07 -70.72
CA PRO A 752 13.45 -27.76 -69.32
C PRO A 752 13.54 -26.25 -69.02
N HIS A 753 12.92 -25.42 -69.85
CA HIS A 753 13.11 -23.99 -69.86
C HIS A 753 12.02 -23.27 -69.07
N VAL A 754 12.31 -22.85 -67.84
CA VAL A 754 11.36 -22.15 -66.98
C VAL A 754 11.34 -20.66 -67.31
N ARG A 755 10.15 -20.05 -67.39
CA ARG A 755 9.94 -18.62 -67.68
C ARG A 755 8.91 -18.01 -66.75
N ILE A 756 9.10 -16.74 -66.42
CA ILE A 756 8.31 -16.00 -65.42
C ILE A 756 7.71 -14.77 -66.09
N PHE A 757 6.43 -14.50 -65.82
CA PHE A 757 5.66 -13.41 -66.41
C PHE A 757 4.84 -12.67 -65.34
N ASP A 758 4.57 -11.39 -65.58
CA ASP A 758 3.54 -10.66 -64.84
C ASP A 758 2.12 -10.93 -65.40
N ARG A 759 1.10 -10.40 -64.73
CA ARG A 759 -0.32 -10.48 -65.17
C ARG A 759 -0.58 -9.94 -66.58
N ASN A 760 0.30 -9.08 -67.10
CA ASN A 760 0.20 -8.46 -68.42
C ASN A 760 0.96 -9.23 -69.51
N ALA A 761 1.39 -10.46 -69.21
CA ALA A 761 2.18 -11.35 -70.06
C ALA A 761 3.57 -10.80 -70.43
N LYS A 762 4.12 -9.91 -69.61
CA LYS A 762 5.48 -9.40 -69.78
C LYS A 762 6.45 -10.26 -68.97
N ALA A 763 7.55 -10.68 -69.58
CA ALA A 763 8.56 -11.47 -68.88
C ALA A 763 9.16 -10.67 -67.70
N LYS A 764 9.19 -11.28 -66.50
CA LYS A 764 9.72 -10.71 -65.24
C LYS A 764 10.94 -11.54 -64.77
N HIS A 765 11.83 -10.92 -63.98
CA HIS A 765 13.04 -11.47 -63.33
C HIS A 765 14.14 -12.11 -64.21
N SER A 766 13.78 -12.99 -65.13
CA SER A 766 14.66 -13.61 -66.12
C SER A 766 14.01 -13.52 -67.51
N PRO A 767 14.26 -12.43 -68.27
CA PRO A 767 13.58 -12.16 -69.54
C PRO A 767 13.71 -13.29 -70.57
N ASN A 768 14.78 -14.08 -70.50
CA ASN A 768 15.00 -15.22 -71.38
C ASN A 768 14.53 -16.55 -70.78
N GLY A 769 14.39 -16.64 -69.46
CA GLY A 769 14.18 -17.88 -68.71
C GLY A 769 15.48 -18.54 -68.25
N PHE A 770 15.38 -19.73 -67.63
CA PHE A 770 16.53 -20.56 -67.24
C PHE A 770 16.26 -22.06 -67.45
N PHE A 771 17.31 -22.85 -67.61
CA PHE A 771 17.19 -24.31 -67.74
C PHE A 771 17.23 -24.99 -66.36
N ALA A 772 16.11 -25.60 -65.94
CA ALA A 772 16.00 -26.31 -64.67
C ALA A 772 16.73 -27.67 -64.68
N TYR A 773 16.98 -28.26 -65.85
CA TYR A 773 17.70 -29.51 -66.02
C TYR A 773 18.67 -29.42 -67.20
N ALA A 774 19.34 -30.52 -67.57
CA ALA A 774 20.25 -30.55 -68.71
C ALA A 774 19.58 -29.97 -69.97
N PRO A 775 20.18 -29.01 -70.70
CA PRO A 775 19.53 -28.33 -71.82
C PRO A 775 19.04 -29.24 -72.96
N ALA A 776 19.56 -30.46 -73.06
CA ALA A 776 19.14 -31.47 -74.03
C ALA A 776 17.94 -32.33 -73.56
N PHE A 777 17.53 -32.25 -72.30
CA PHE A 777 16.37 -32.97 -71.79
C PHE A 777 15.09 -32.50 -72.50
N ARG A 778 14.22 -33.44 -72.87
CA ARG A 778 12.97 -33.17 -73.62
C ARG A 778 11.73 -33.80 -73.00
N GLY A 779 11.84 -34.29 -71.77
CA GLY A 779 10.74 -34.96 -71.08
C GLY A 779 9.61 -34.02 -70.66
N GLY A 780 9.89 -32.71 -70.55
CA GLY A 780 8.99 -31.71 -69.96
C GLY A 780 9.28 -31.47 -68.47
N VAL A 781 8.66 -30.44 -67.89
CA VAL A 781 8.88 -30.03 -66.50
C VAL A 781 7.57 -29.69 -65.82
N THR A 782 7.28 -30.31 -64.67
CA THR A 782 6.24 -29.83 -63.73
C THR A 782 6.80 -28.70 -62.88
N VAL A 783 5.95 -27.75 -62.49
CA VAL A 783 6.37 -26.57 -61.74
C VAL A 783 5.36 -26.25 -60.63
N ALA A 784 5.86 -25.79 -59.49
CA ALA A 784 5.12 -25.24 -58.37
C ALA A 784 5.91 -24.06 -57.76
N SER A 785 5.29 -23.29 -56.88
CA SER A 785 5.97 -22.25 -56.11
C SER A 785 5.44 -22.21 -54.67
N ALA A 786 6.31 -21.89 -53.73
CA ALA A 786 5.95 -21.54 -52.35
C ALA A 786 7.16 -20.91 -51.65
N ASP A 787 6.94 -20.17 -50.55
CA ASP A 787 8.05 -19.74 -49.68
C ASP A 787 8.57 -20.94 -48.88
N LEU A 788 9.72 -21.46 -49.30
CA LEU A 788 10.34 -22.62 -48.68
C LEU A 788 11.21 -22.26 -47.48
N ASN A 789 11.45 -20.97 -47.24
CA ASN A 789 12.49 -20.53 -46.33
C ASN A 789 12.08 -19.43 -45.33
N ALA A 790 10.83 -18.98 -45.40
CA ALA A 790 10.22 -17.94 -44.58
C ALA A 790 10.90 -16.56 -44.76
N ASP A 791 11.37 -16.22 -45.97
CA ASP A 791 11.88 -14.87 -46.28
C ASP A 791 10.84 -13.94 -46.91
N GLY A 792 9.59 -14.41 -47.02
CA GLY A 792 8.47 -13.69 -47.62
C GLY A 792 8.50 -13.69 -49.15
N LYS A 793 9.35 -14.52 -49.78
CA LYS A 793 9.42 -14.66 -51.24
C LYS A 793 9.32 -16.12 -51.62
N ALA A 794 8.49 -16.40 -52.61
CA ALA A 794 8.33 -17.74 -53.13
C ALA A 794 9.59 -18.21 -53.88
N GLU A 795 9.91 -19.48 -53.68
CA GLU A 795 10.85 -20.23 -54.51
C GLU A 795 10.11 -21.02 -55.59
N ILE A 796 10.82 -21.33 -56.68
CA ILE A 796 10.33 -22.15 -57.79
C ILE A 796 10.75 -23.60 -57.55
N ILE A 797 9.81 -24.53 -57.58
CA ILE A 797 10.04 -25.97 -57.46
C ILE A 797 9.76 -26.62 -58.81
N THR A 798 10.68 -27.44 -59.29
CA THR A 798 10.52 -28.17 -60.55
C THR A 798 10.62 -29.66 -60.34
N GLY A 799 9.78 -30.40 -61.06
CA GLY A 799 9.88 -31.85 -61.26
C GLY A 799 10.08 -32.18 -62.73
N THR A 800 10.66 -33.33 -63.04
CA THR A 800 10.69 -33.85 -64.40
C THR A 800 9.39 -34.60 -64.72
N THR A 801 9.00 -34.64 -66.00
CA THR A 801 7.88 -35.48 -66.48
C THR A 801 8.43 -36.72 -67.20
N ASP A 802 7.92 -37.05 -68.39
CA ASP A 802 8.19 -38.31 -69.09
C ASP A 802 9.66 -38.60 -69.34
N SER A 803 10.05 -39.85 -69.14
CA SER A 803 11.44 -40.34 -69.26
C SER A 803 12.46 -39.65 -68.33
N GLY A 804 12.02 -38.68 -67.52
CA GLY A 804 12.77 -38.08 -66.43
C GLY A 804 12.67 -38.95 -65.19
N GLY A 805 13.80 -39.24 -64.53
CA GLY A 805 13.74 -39.76 -63.16
C GLY A 805 13.11 -38.73 -62.25
N SER A 806 12.54 -39.14 -61.10
CA SER A 806 11.77 -38.35 -60.11
C SER A 806 12.56 -37.21 -59.41
N HIS A 807 13.32 -36.44 -60.17
CA HIS A 807 14.28 -35.44 -59.71
C HIS A 807 13.58 -34.11 -59.47
N VAL A 808 13.56 -33.70 -58.20
CA VAL A 808 13.05 -32.42 -57.76
C VAL A 808 14.21 -31.45 -57.57
N ARG A 809 14.04 -30.21 -58.06
CA ARG A 809 14.99 -29.11 -57.88
C ARG A 809 14.25 -27.84 -57.49
N THR A 810 14.94 -26.97 -56.76
CA THR A 810 14.39 -25.72 -56.25
C THR A 810 15.28 -24.55 -56.70
N PHE A 811 14.67 -23.41 -57.05
CA PHE A 811 15.33 -22.26 -57.64
C PHE A 811 14.78 -20.95 -57.08
N ARG A 812 15.62 -19.92 -57.02
CA ARG A 812 15.17 -18.54 -56.83
C ARG A 812 14.64 -17.97 -58.16
N ARG A 813 13.99 -16.80 -58.08
CA ARG A 813 13.51 -16.03 -59.26
C ARG A 813 14.58 -15.75 -60.33
N ASP A 814 15.85 -15.72 -59.94
CA ASP A 814 16.98 -15.49 -60.86
C ASP A 814 17.47 -16.78 -61.56
N GLY A 815 16.82 -17.92 -61.30
CA GLY A 815 17.17 -19.22 -61.87
C GLY A 815 18.35 -19.92 -61.20
N LYS A 816 18.91 -19.36 -60.11
CA LYS A 816 19.92 -20.07 -59.31
C LYS A 816 19.25 -21.10 -58.43
N ALA A 817 19.80 -22.32 -58.43
CA ALA A 817 19.31 -23.39 -57.58
C ALA A 817 19.47 -22.99 -56.10
N THR A 818 18.42 -23.13 -55.29
CA THR A 818 18.50 -22.92 -53.84
C THR A 818 19.06 -24.14 -53.12
N PHE A 819 18.97 -25.31 -53.73
CA PHE A 819 19.58 -26.55 -53.26
C PHE A 819 20.18 -27.36 -54.42
N THR A 820 21.43 -27.80 -54.26
CA THR A 820 22.17 -28.56 -55.29
C THR A 820 22.70 -29.86 -54.67
N PRO A 821 22.54 -31.03 -55.32
CA PRO A 821 22.05 -31.25 -56.69
C PRO A 821 20.53 -31.38 -56.85
N GLY A 822 19.73 -31.08 -55.83
CA GLY A 822 18.33 -31.51 -55.76
C GLY A 822 18.22 -32.94 -55.20
N PHE A 823 17.04 -33.57 -55.30
CA PHE A 823 16.82 -34.90 -54.75
C PHE A 823 15.85 -35.74 -55.60
N PHE A 824 15.89 -37.06 -55.47
CA PHE A 824 14.94 -37.96 -56.12
C PHE A 824 13.83 -38.33 -55.14
N ALA A 825 12.58 -37.94 -55.43
CA ALA A 825 11.43 -38.18 -54.56
C ALA A 825 11.04 -39.66 -54.48
N TYR A 826 11.28 -40.39 -55.56
CA TYR A 826 11.05 -41.84 -55.66
C TYR A 826 12.34 -42.54 -56.07
N GLY A 827 12.40 -43.87 -55.96
CA GLY A 827 13.62 -44.63 -56.25
C GLY A 827 14.30 -44.20 -57.55
N SER A 828 15.63 -44.05 -57.53
CA SER A 828 16.42 -43.43 -58.61
C SER A 828 16.37 -44.14 -59.98
N LYS A 829 15.74 -45.31 -60.07
CA LYS A 829 15.45 -46.05 -61.31
C LYS A 829 14.05 -45.79 -61.88
N VAL A 830 13.16 -45.14 -61.14
CA VAL A 830 11.85 -44.68 -61.64
C VAL A 830 12.10 -43.63 -62.73
N ARG A 831 11.37 -43.71 -63.84
CA ARG A 831 11.51 -42.82 -65.02
C ARG A 831 10.19 -42.16 -65.44
N ASN A 832 9.23 -42.20 -64.53
CA ASN A 832 7.85 -41.80 -64.77
C ASN A 832 7.61 -40.33 -64.39
N GLY A 833 8.66 -39.56 -64.11
CA GLY A 833 8.56 -38.19 -63.62
C GLY A 833 8.03 -38.05 -62.19
N VAL A 834 7.76 -36.81 -61.80
CA VAL A 834 7.23 -36.40 -60.51
C VAL A 834 6.37 -35.14 -60.67
N ASN A 835 5.16 -35.16 -60.10
CA ASN A 835 4.32 -33.97 -59.93
C ASN A 835 4.72 -33.29 -58.61
N VAL A 836 4.80 -31.97 -58.60
CA VAL A 836 5.24 -31.18 -57.44
C VAL A 836 4.15 -30.18 -57.05
N ALA A 837 4.00 -29.99 -55.74
CA ALA A 837 3.24 -28.91 -55.10
C ALA A 837 4.01 -28.48 -53.86
N ALA A 838 3.65 -27.34 -53.26
CA ALA A 838 4.17 -26.96 -51.96
C ALA A 838 3.15 -26.10 -51.22
N HIS A 839 3.09 -26.29 -49.91
CA HIS A 839 2.28 -25.51 -48.98
C HIS A 839 2.87 -25.70 -47.59
N ASP A 840 2.69 -24.74 -46.69
CA ASP A 840 3.03 -24.93 -45.28
C ASP A 840 1.98 -25.85 -44.65
N LEU A 841 2.30 -27.14 -44.50
CA LEU A 841 1.33 -28.13 -44.00
C LEU A 841 1.37 -28.26 -42.47
N ASN A 842 2.46 -27.81 -41.84
CA ASN A 842 2.68 -27.94 -40.41
C ASN A 842 2.53 -26.61 -39.63
N ASN A 843 2.29 -25.50 -40.34
CA ASN A 843 2.17 -24.13 -39.84
C ASN A 843 3.45 -23.60 -39.17
N ASP A 844 4.63 -23.96 -39.68
CA ASP A 844 5.93 -23.45 -39.22
C ASP A 844 6.47 -22.26 -40.05
N ASN A 845 5.64 -21.73 -40.95
CA ASN A 845 5.91 -20.71 -41.97
C ASN A 845 6.91 -21.14 -43.06
N LYS A 846 7.23 -22.42 -43.18
CA LYS A 846 8.07 -22.94 -44.26
C LYS A 846 7.30 -24.00 -45.02
N ALA A 847 7.09 -23.77 -46.30
CA ALA A 847 6.36 -24.74 -47.11
C ALA A 847 7.10 -26.08 -47.24
N GLU A 848 6.35 -27.17 -47.07
CA GLU A 848 6.78 -28.52 -47.44
C GLU A 848 6.64 -28.72 -48.95
N ILE A 849 7.59 -29.44 -49.54
CA ILE A 849 7.50 -29.91 -50.93
C ILE A 849 6.72 -31.23 -50.94
N ILE A 850 5.56 -31.22 -51.60
CA ILE A 850 4.72 -32.40 -51.79
C ILE A 850 4.97 -32.96 -53.17
N THR A 851 5.16 -34.27 -53.25
CA THR A 851 5.40 -34.95 -54.53
C THR A 851 4.39 -36.05 -54.77
N GLY A 852 3.90 -36.13 -56.00
CA GLY A 852 3.10 -37.24 -56.52
C GLY A 852 3.87 -37.99 -57.61
N ALA A 853 3.78 -39.33 -57.65
CA ALA A 853 4.46 -40.07 -58.71
C ALA A 853 3.79 -39.75 -60.06
N GLY A 854 4.60 -39.56 -61.11
CA GLY A 854 4.06 -39.26 -62.43
C GLY A 854 3.44 -40.48 -63.12
N SER A 855 2.96 -40.28 -64.35
CA SER A 855 2.20 -41.27 -65.12
C SER A 855 2.97 -42.58 -65.32
N GLY A 856 2.32 -43.74 -65.12
CA GLY A 856 2.97 -45.05 -65.10
C GLY A 856 3.56 -45.43 -63.72
N GLY A 857 3.65 -44.48 -62.79
CA GLY A 857 4.02 -44.71 -61.39
C GLY A 857 2.81 -45.05 -60.51
N GLY A 858 3.08 -45.52 -59.29
CA GLY A 858 2.03 -45.78 -58.29
C GLY A 858 1.40 -44.48 -57.74
N PRO A 859 0.27 -44.55 -57.01
CA PRO A 859 -0.42 -43.38 -56.47
C PRO A 859 0.26 -42.81 -55.21
N GLN A 860 1.58 -42.95 -55.12
CA GLN A 860 2.36 -42.63 -53.93
C GLN A 860 2.55 -41.12 -53.82
N VAL A 861 2.28 -40.58 -52.63
CA VAL A 861 2.52 -39.19 -52.25
C VAL A 861 3.58 -39.15 -51.15
N ARG A 862 4.50 -38.20 -51.23
CA ARG A 862 5.56 -37.97 -50.24
C ARG A 862 5.73 -36.49 -49.96
N MET A 863 6.31 -36.18 -48.81
CA MET A 863 6.59 -34.80 -48.39
C MET A 863 8.04 -34.64 -47.99
N PHE A 864 8.62 -33.50 -48.34
CA PHE A 864 10.02 -33.21 -48.13
C PHE A 864 10.21 -31.77 -47.64
N THR A 865 11.23 -31.56 -46.82
CA THR A 865 11.76 -30.21 -46.60
C THR A 865 12.38 -29.67 -47.89
N ARG A 866 12.68 -28.37 -47.92
CA ARG A 866 13.47 -27.72 -48.99
C ARG A 866 14.82 -28.38 -49.31
N TYR A 867 15.35 -29.20 -48.40
CA TYR A 867 16.62 -29.92 -48.54
C TYR A 867 16.46 -31.38 -49.01
N GLY A 868 15.22 -31.80 -49.32
CA GLY A 868 14.94 -33.18 -49.74
C GLY A 868 14.93 -34.20 -48.60
N LYS A 869 14.82 -33.76 -47.33
CA LYS A 869 14.59 -34.66 -46.20
C LYS A 869 13.11 -34.99 -46.11
N GLU A 870 12.75 -36.27 -46.20
CA GLU A 870 11.36 -36.74 -46.10
C GLU A 870 10.81 -36.39 -44.70
N THR A 871 9.70 -35.65 -44.65
CA THR A 871 9.03 -35.21 -43.41
C THR A 871 7.94 -36.18 -42.96
N LEU A 872 7.32 -36.90 -43.91
CA LEU A 872 6.41 -38.01 -43.65
C LEU A 872 7.01 -39.30 -44.21
N ASN A 873 7.55 -40.15 -43.33
CA ASN A 873 8.24 -41.37 -43.72
C ASN A 873 7.63 -42.62 -43.05
N PRO A 874 7.16 -43.62 -43.82
CA PRO A 874 7.02 -43.58 -45.28
C PRO A 874 5.89 -42.64 -45.70
N GLY A 875 5.97 -42.06 -46.90
CA GLY A 875 4.79 -41.41 -47.50
C GLY A 875 3.59 -42.36 -47.66
N PHE A 876 2.47 -41.84 -48.15
CA PHE A 876 1.20 -42.56 -48.24
C PHE A 876 0.77 -42.85 -49.69
N PHE A 877 -0.32 -43.62 -49.85
CA PHE A 877 -0.94 -43.87 -51.15
C PHE A 877 -2.28 -43.15 -51.23
N SER A 878 -2.47 -42.34 -52.26
CA SER A 878 -3.70 -41.56 -52.47
C SER A 878 -4.89 -42.41 -52.93
N GLU A 879 -4.63 -43.61 -53.45
CA GLU A 879 -5.65 -44.59 -53.82
C GLU A 879 -5.05 -46.01 -53.74
N ASN A 880 -5.75 -47.01 -54.30
CA ASN A 880 -5.30 -48.39 -54.32
C ASN A 880 -3.84 -48.51 -54.82
N VAL A 881 -2.98 -49.13 -54.01
CA VAL A 881 -1.53 -49.30 -54.24
C VAL A 881 -1.16 -49.94 -55.57
N ASP A 882 -2.06 -50.73 -56.18
CA ASP A 882 -1.84 -51.38 -57.46
C ASP A 882 -2.07 -50.46 -58.66
N SER A 883 -2.66 -49.27 -58.45
CA SER A 883 -2.80 -48.24 -59.48
C SER A 883 -1.42 -47.87 -60.05
N ARG A 884 -1.37 -47.67 -61.37
CA ARG A 884 -0.16 -47.22 -62.09
C ARG A 884 -0.41 -45.92 -62.86
N SER A 885 -1.47 -45.21 -62.50
CA SER A 885 -1.95 -44.03 -63.21
C SER A 885 -1.21 -42.74 -62.82
N GLY A 886 -0.29 -42.81 -61.85
CA GLY A 886 0.29 -41.64 -61.20
C GLY A 886 -0.75 -40.87 -60.36
N VAL A 887 -0.32 -39.76 -59.77
CA VAL A 887 -1.16 -38.88 -58.95
C VAL A 887 -0.75 -37.42 -59.12
N LYS A 888 -1.75 -36.54 -59.33
CA LYS A 888 -1.58 -35.09 -59.28
C LYS A 888 -1.72 -34.59 -57.86
N VAL A 889 -0.92 -33.60 -57.48
CA VAL A 889 -0.85 -33.07 -56.12
C VAL A 889 -1.01 -31.55 -56.14
N ALA A 890 -1.74 -31.04 -55.16
CA ALA A 890 -1.84 -29.65 -54.76
C ALA A 890 -1.96 -29.62 -53.22
N ALA A 891 -1.89 -28.45 -52.59
CA ALA A 891 -2.16 -28.30 -51.17
C ALA A 891 -2.57 -26.86 -50.87
N GLY A 892 -3.44 -26.71 -49.89
CA GLY A 892 -4.06 -25.44 -49.54
C GLY A 892 -4.66 -25.45 -48.14
N SER A 893 -5.17 -24.30 -47.71
CA SER A 893 -5.77 -24.03 -46.39
C SER A 893 -7.30 -24.11 -46.49
N PHE A 894 -7.96 -25.04 -45.80
CA PHE A 894 -9.31 -25.52 -46.17
C PHE A 894 -10.42 -25.52 -45.15
#